data_AF-A0AAE2PWS4-F1
#
_entry.id   AF-A0AAE2PWS4-F1
#
_cell.length_a   1.000
_cell.length_b   1.000
_cell.length_c   1.000
_cell.angle_alpha   90.00
_cell.angle_beta   90.00
_cell.angle_gamma   90.00
#
_symmetry.space_group_name_H-M   'P 1'
#
loop_
_entity.id
_entity.type
_entity.pdbx_description
1 polymer ?
#
loop_
_entity_poly.entity_id
_entity_poly.type
_entity_poly.pdbx_seq_one_letter_code
_entity_poly.pdbx_strand_id
1 'polypeptide(L)'
;MLSRLFALPRYLLITLLMLLPLTSAQAVGLPGMLGGSTKAQPQAEVPLGQSLDEVIKTLENDQQRTQLLSDLKKLRAATQKAQPAAELGVLGLIGSTLSGFEQQFSGADSPLGRWSNEVDLAKDELSALMLPANEWLPIFFGFAVILAVWSLLAAALIWLSHRVRERFGLPEELPQHPRTWDMLRFALRKLGPWLIALVITVYLSYALPSSLGKSLAMVLAYALVVGTCFSAICVIAFSVLDGPHRHRALYILRHQAFRPLWWIGSFAAFGEALSDPRLVAALGQHLAHTAATVANVMAALSTGVFILRFRRPIAHLIRNQPLSRRLTRRALTDTLSIIGTFWYLPALLLVGISLFATFLSAGDTSTALRQSLLCTVLLVLCMVINGLVRRHALKPQRGHKRHALYSDRLKSFVYTLVHLVVWLVFIELGLRVWGLSMIRFTEGDGHEVSVKLFGLGGTLLFAWLIWILSDTAIHHALTRSRKGLANARAQTMMPLIRNVLFVTIFIIAAIVALANMGMNVTPLLAGAGVIGIAIGFGAQSLVADLITGLFIIIEDSLAIDDYVDVGGHLGTVEGLTIRTVRLRDIDGIVHTIPFSEIKSIKNYSREFGYAIFRVAIPYNMEIDDAIKLMRDVGQAMRNDPLQRRNIWSPLEIQGVESFESGSAILRARFKTAPIKQWEVSRAFNLSLKRHLDEAGLDLATPRLSVQVVTGGQEKERPEVNAN
;
A
#
# COMPACT_ATOMS: atom_id res chain seq x y z
N MET A 1 -9.11 -40.99 -17.86
CA MET A 1 -9.06 -39.90 -16.85
C MET A 1 -8.40 -38.65 -17.47
N LEU A 2 -8.97 -38.15 -18.58
CA LEU A 2 -8.26 -37.32 -19.57
C LEU A 2 -9.07 -36.08 -20.05
N SER A 3 -10.07 -35.62 -19.30
CA SER A 3 -11.02 -34.59 -19.77
C SER A 3 -11.07 -33.28 -18.96
N ARG A 4 -10.13 -33.02 -18.03
CA ARG A 4 -10.17 -31.80 -17.18
C ARG A 4 -8.96 -30.85 -17.26
N LEU A 5 -8.10 -30.99 -18.27
CA LEU A 5 -6.87 -30.18 -18.38
C LEU A 5 -6.92 -29.03 -19.42
N PHE A 6 -8.02 -28.81 -20.13
CA PHE A 6 -8.08 -27.85 -21.24
C PHE A 6 -8.96 -26.60 -21.05
N ALA A 7 -9.60 -26.41 -19.89
CA ALA A 7 -10.59 -25.33 -19.75
C ALA A 7 -10.06 -23.98 -19.23
N LEU A 8 -8.88 -23.90 -18.58
CA LEU A 8 -8.44 -22.68 -17.89
C LEU A 8 -7.51 -21.71 -18.66
N PRO A 9 -6.70 -22.11 -19.67
CA PRO A 9 -5.89 -21.12 -20.40
C PRO A 9 -6.68 -20.36 -21.48
N ARG A 10 -7.89 -20.81 -21.82
CA ARG A 10 -8.69 -20.24 -22.92
C ARG A 10 -9.43 -18.95 -22.52
N TYR A 11 -9.90 -18.85 -21.28
CA TYR A 11 -10.60 -17.65 -20.78
C TYR A 11 -9.66 -16.48 -20.47
N LEU A 12 -8.39 -16.75 -20.13
CA LEU A 12 -7.39 -15.70 -19.88
C LEU A 12 -6.84 -15.11 -21.19
N LEU A 13 -6.85 -15.89 -22.28
CA LEU A 13 -6.51 -15.41 -23.61
C LEU A 13 -7.66 -14.63 -24.27
N ILE A 14 -8.92 -15.03 -24.03
CA ILE A 14 -10.11 -14.35 -24.56
C ILE A 14 -10.38 -13.00 -23.86
N THR A 15 -10.02 -12.87 -22.58
CA THR A 15 -10.12 -11.59 -21.85
C THR A 15 -9.02 -10.60 -22.21
N LEU A 16 -7.82 -11.06 -22.59
CA LEU A 16 -6.74 -10.19 -23.08
C LEU A 16 -7.01 -9.66 -24.50
N LEU A 17 -7.82 -10.37 -25.29
CA LEU A 17 -8.18 -9.98 -26.66
C LEU A 17 -9.36 -9.01 -26.74
N MET A 18 -10.11 -8.82 -25.66
CA MET A 18 -11.27 -7.93 -25.56
C MET A 18 -10.95 -6.49 -25.10
N LEU A 19 -9.66 -6.15 -24.89
CA LEU A 19 -9.22 -4.85 -24.38
C LEU A 19 -8.35 -4.03 -25.35
N LEU A 20 -8.26 -4.44 -26.62
CA LEU A 20 -7.61 -3.66 -27.68
C LEU A 20 -8.69 -2.91 -28.48
N PRO A 21 -8.77 -1.56 -28.42
CA PRO A 21 -9.44 -0.84 -29.49
C PRO A 21 -8.55 -0.94 -30.73
N LEU A 22 -8.99 -1.68 -31.75
CA LEU A 22 -8.47 -1.52 -33.11
C LEU A 22 -8.98 -0.17 -33.63
N THR A 23 -8.16 0.87 -33.52
CA THR A 23 -8.36 2.11 -34.28
C THR A 23 -7.38 2.15 -35.44
N SER A 24 -7.91 2.24 -36.66
CA SER A 24 -7.18 2.53 -37.88
C SER A 24 -6.46 3.87 -37.76
N ALA A 25 -5.15 3.87 -37.97
CA ALA A 25 -4.35 5.07 -38.11
C ALA A 25 -4.67 5.73 -39.46
N GLN A 26 -5.36 6.87 -39.45
CA GLN A 26 -5.33 7.81 -40.57
C GLN A 26 -4.25 8.85 -40.28
N ALA A 27 -3.26 8.90 -41.16
CA ALA A 27 -2.22 9.91 -41.16
C ALA A 27 -2.79 11.24 -41.66
N VAL A 28 -2.63 12.30 -40.87
CA VAL A 28 -2.82 13.69 -41.33
C VAL A 28 -1.46 14.37 -41.30
N GLY A 29 -0.92 14.62 -42.50
CA GLY A 29 0.24 15.47 -42.71
C GLY A 29 -0.19 16.93 -42.91
N LEU A 30 0.54 17.86 -42.29
CA LEU A 30 0.55 19.27 -42.67
C LEU A 30 1.58 19.49 -43.79
N PRO A 31 1.33 20.45 -44.69
CA PRO A 31 2.37 21.43 -44.99
C PRO A 31 1.85 22.87 -44.85
N GLY A 32 2.74 23.76 -44.41
CA GLY A 32 2.49 25.19 -44.32
C GLY A 32 3.04 25.98 -45.51
N MET A 33 2.56 27.23 -45.57
CA MET A 33 3.07 28.43 -46.28
C MET A 33 2.60 28.68 -47.72
N LEU A 34 1.62 29.59 -47.87
CA LEU A 34 1.78 30.95 -48.46
C LEU A 34 0.41 31.63 -48.66
N GLY A 35 0.31 32.92 -48.35
CA GLY A 35 -0.80 33.80 -48.77
C GLY A 35 -1.78 34.17 -47.67
N GLY A 36 -1.61 35.37 -47.09
CA GLY A 36 -2.44 35.86 -45.99
C GLY A 36 -3.84 36.30 -46.38
N SER A 37 -4.75 36.27 -45.41
CA SER A 37 -5.63 37.40 -45.09
C SER A 37 -6.47 37.07 -43.86
N THR A 38 -6.45 38.03 -42.94
CA THR A 38 -7.23 38.16 -41.71
C THR A 38 -8.73 37.92 -41.95
N LYS A 39 -9.40 37.17 -41.07
CA LYS A 39 -10.72 37.54 -40.49
C LYS A 39 -11.21 36.56 -39.42
N ALA A 40 -11.34 37.11 -38.22
CA ALA A 40 -12.36 36.92 -37.18
C ALA A 40 -13.20 35.63 -37.11
N GLN A 41 -13.31 35.11 -35.87
CA GLN A 41 -14.46 34.35 -35.35
C GLN A 41 -15.80 35.04 -35.69
N PRO A 42 -16.88 34.24 -35.72
CA PRO A 42 -17.88 34.45 -34.67
C PRO A 42 -18.48 33.17 -34.09
N GLN A 43 -18.79 33.24 -32.79
CA GLN A 43 -19.81 32.45 -32.11
C GLN A 43 -21.20 32.82 -32.67
N ALA A 44 -22.08 31.84 -32.88
CA ALA A 44 -23.53 32.02 -32.83
C ALA A 44 -24.26 30.67 -32.72
N GLU A 45 -24.83 30.40 -31.54
CA GLU A 45 -25.97 29.49 -31.38
C GLU A 45 -27.16 30.09 -32.14
N VAL A 46 -27.72 29.37 -33.12
CA VAL A 46 -29.01 29.70 -33.73
C VAL A 46 -30.09 28.88 -33.01
N PRO A 47 -31.19 29.48 -32.54
CA PRO A 47 -32.22 28.76 -31.80
C PRO A 47 -32.98 27.80 -32.73
N LEU A 48 -33.06 26.53 -32.28
CA LEU A 48 -33.67 25.36 -32.95
C LEU A 48 -35.06 25.61 -33.57
N GLY A 49 -35.79 26.63 -33.10
CA GLY A 49 -37.10 27.02 -33.63
C GLY A 49 -37.05 27.57 -35.06
N GLN A 50 -36.03 28.34 -35.43
CA GLN A 50 -35.90 28.88 -36.79
C GLN A 50 -35.58 27.78 -37.81
N SER A 51 -34.79 26.78 -37.42
CA SER A 51 -34.52 25.61 -38.27
C SER A 51 -35.75 24.71 -38.46
N LEU A 52 -36.67 24.66 -37.49
CA LEU A 52 -37.90 23.89 -37.60
C LEU A 52 -38.91 24.58 -38.53
N ASP A 53 -39.07 25.90 -38.43
CA ASP A 53 -39.92 26.68 -39.34
C ASP A 53 -39.40 26.64 -40.78
N GLU A 54 -38.07 26.65 -40.98
CA GLU A 54 -37.46 26.53 -42.30
C GLU A 54 -37.71 25.13 -42.91
N VAL A 55 -37.62 24.07 -42.09
CA VAL A 55 -37.95 22.69 -42.52
C VAL A 55 -39.43 22.56 -42.86
N ILE A 56 -40.34 23.12 -42.07
CA ILE A 56 -41.78 23.11 -42.34
C ILE A 56 -42.07 23.84 -43.67
N LYS A 57 -41.47 25.02 -43.87
CA LYS A 57 -41.62 25.81 -45.10
C LYS A 57 -41.07 25.11 -46.35
N THR A 58 -39.97 24.36 -46.21
CA THR A 58 -39.44 23.51 -47.30
C THR A 58 -40.27 22.25 -47.56
N LEU A 59 -41.06 21.78 -46.60
CA LEU A 59 -41.95 20.63 -46.76
C LEU A 59 -43.30 20.99 -47.41
N GLU A 60 -43.74 22.25 -47.33
CA GLU A 60 -44.96 22.75 -48.00
C GLU A 60 -44.77 22.99 -49.51
N ASN A 61 -43.54 23.13 -50.00
CA ASN A 61 -43.26 23.37 -51.41
C ASN A 61 -42.86 22.08 -52.14
N ASP A 62 -43.71 21.59 -53.06
CA ASP A 62 -43.53 20.29 -53.74
C ASP A 62 -42.21 20.16 -54.52
N GLN A 63 -41.65 21.27 -55.04
CA GLN A 63 -40.35 21.26 -55.70
C GLN A 63 -39.18 21.12 -54.71
N GLN A 64 -39.26 21.74 -53.54
CA GLN A 64 -38.19 21.66 -52.53
C GLN A 64 -38.24 20.33 -51.78
N ARG A 65 -39.44 19.81 -51.51
CA ARG A 65 -39.64 18.47 -50.94
C ARG A 65 -39.02 17.37 -51.80
N THR A 66 -39.15 17.45 -53.13
CA THR A 66 -38.58 16.46 -54.05
C THR A 66 -37.05 16.55 -54.13
N GLN A 67 -36.48 17.76 -54.08
CA GLN A 67 -35.02 17.93 -53.95
C GLN A 67 -34.48 17.36 -52.64
N LEU A 68 -35.12 17.66 -51.51
CA LEU A 68 -34.72 17.17 -50.18
C LEU A 68 -34.83 15.64 -50.10
N LEU A 69 -35.90 15.04 -50.67
CA LEU A 69 -36.01 13.59 -50.83
C LEU A 69 -34.91 13.00 -51.73
N SER A 70 -34.51 13.71 -52.78
CA SER A 70 -33.42 13.27 -53.66
C SER A 70 -32.07 13.30 -52.95
N ASP A 71 -31.82 14.32 -52.12
CA ASP A 71 -30.58 14.45 -51.37
C ASP A 71 -30.53 13.51 -50.18
N LEU A 72 -31.66 13.25 -49.51
CA LEU A 72 -31.76 12.18 -48.51
C LEU A 72 -31.59 10.79 -49.15
N LYS A 73 -32.08 10.57 -50.37
CA LYS A 73 -31.82 9.32 -51.12
C LYS A 73 -30.35 9.20 -51.51
N LYS A 74 -29.69 10.29 -51.93
CA LYS A 74 -28.25 10.32 -52.23
C LYS A 74 -27.41 10.10 -50.98
N LEU A 75 -27.78 10.71 -49.85
CA LEU A 75 -27.12 10.49 -48.55
C LEU A 75 -27.35 9.07 -48.08
N ARG A 76 -28.56 8.52 -48.17
CA ARG A 76 -28.81 7.09 -47.87
C ARG A 76 -27.98 6.17 -48.76
N ALA A 77 -27.87 6.47 -50.06
CA ALA A 77 -27.03 5.71 -50.98
C ALA A 77 -25.53 5.83 -50.64
N ALA A 78 -25.08 7.01 -50.22
CA ALA A 78 -23.72 7.24 -49.73
C ALA A 78 -23.44 6.52 -48.39
N THR A 79 -24.41 6.50 -47.48
CA THR A 79 -24.32 5.81 -46.18
C THR A 79 -24.44 4.30 -46.33
N GLN A 80 -25.24 3.78 -47.28
CA GLN A 80 -25.26 2.36 -47.64
C GLN A 80 -23.95 1.91 -48.31
N LYS A 81 -23.26 2.81 -49.01
CA LYS A 81 -21.88 2.56 -49.51
C LYS A 81 -20.82 2.61 -48.40
N ALA A 82 -21.15 3.18 -47.24
CA ALA A 82 -20.24 3.37 -46.10
C ALA A 82 -20.57 2.48 -44.88
N GLN A 83 -21.50 1.54 -44.99
CA GLN A 83 -21.75 0.53 -43.96
C GLN A 83 -20.93 -0.74 -44.23
N PRO A 84 -20.06 -1.19 -43.31
CA PRO A 84 -19.34 -2.44 -43.46
C PRO A 84 -20.30 -3.61 -43.30
N ALA A 85 -20.12 -4.63 -44.15
CA ALA A 85 -20.88 -5.87 -44.17
C ALA A 85 -21.02 -6.48 -42.76
N ALA A 86 -22.25 -6.50 -42.25
CA ALA A 86 -22.64 -7.40 -41.18
C ALA A 86 -22.89 -8.80 -41.78
N GLU A 87 -22.45 -9.83 -41.05
CA GLU A 87 -22.48 -11.27 -41.38
C GLU A 87 -21.35 -11.82 -42.25
N LEU A 88 -20.12 -11.64 -41.81
CA LEU A 88 -19.03 -12.57 -42.13
C LEU A 88 -18.46 -13.10 -40.81
N GLY A 89 -18.79 -14.35 -40.48
CA GLY A 89 -18.18 -15.08 -39.36
C GLY A 89 -16.65 -15.13 -39.49
N VAL A 90 -15.97 -15.66 -38.49
CA VAL A 90 -14.48 -15.70 -38.39
C VAL A 90 -13.78 -16.11 -39.70
N LEU A 91 -14.39 -17.00 -40.50
CA LEU A 91 -13.89 -17.40 -41.83
C LEU A 91 -13.90 -16.29 -42.89
N GLY A 92 -14.82 -15.34 -42.82
CA GLY A 92 -14.90 -14.18 -43.68
C GLY A 92 -14.01 -13.01 -43.28
N LEU A 93 -13.74 -12.85 -41.98
CA LEU A 93 -12.64 -12.00 -41.50
C LEU A 93 -11.28 -12.58 -41.92
N ILE A 94 -11.11 -13.90 -41.87
CA ILE A 94 -9.92 -14.57 -42.42
C ILE A 94 -9.88 -14.41 -43.95
N GLY A 95 -11.00 -14.57 -44.66
CA GLY A 95 -11.05 -14.40 -46.11
C GLY A 95 -10.77 -12.97 -46.58
N SER A 96 -11.28 -11.96 -45.89
CA SER A 96 -11.02 -10.54 -46.20
C SER A 96 -9.62 -10.07 -45.76
N THR A 97 -9.06 -10.64 -44.70
CA THR A 97 -7.65 -10.42 -44.34
C THR A 97 -6.71 -11.16 -45.29
N LEU A 98 -7.07 -12.35 -45.77
CA LEU A 98 -6.30 -13.12 -46.74
C LEU A 98 -6.36 -12.47 -48.13
N SER A 99 -7.52 -11.96 -48.55
CA SER A 99 -7.65 -11.20 -49.81
C SER A 99 -6.98 -9.84 -49.73
N GLY A 100 -7.02 -9.16 -48.58
CA GLY A 100 -6.23 -7.96 -48.32
C GLY A 100 -4.72 -8.22 -48.37
N PHE A 101 -4.28 -9.37 -47.83
CA PHE A 101 -2.90 -9.86 -47.97
C PHE A 101 -2.56 -10.17 -49.43
N GLU A 102 -3.41 -10.89 -50.15
CA GLU A 102 -3.21 -11.26 -51.54
C GLU A 102 -3.14 -10.03 -52.43
N GLN A 103 -4.02 -9.05 -52.25
CA GLN A 103 -4.03 -7.78 -52.96
C GLN A 103 -2.80 -6.92 -52.64
N GLN A 104 -2.29 -6.97 -51.40
CA GLN A 104 -1.05 -6.31 -51.01
C GLN A 104 0.19 -6.96 -51.62
N PHE A 105 0.16 -8.25 -51.95
CA PHE A 105 1.29 -8.97 -52.57
C PHE A 105 1.22 -9.07 -54.11
N SER A 106 0.04 -8.93 -54.72
CA SER A 106 -0.18 -9.16 -56.17
C SER A 106 -0.39 -7.90 -57.03
N GLY A 107 -0.53 -6.72 -56.42
CA GLY A 107 -0.68 -5.44 -57.15
C GLY A 107 0.63 -4.77 -57.59
N ALA A 108 0.52 -3.70 -58.38
CA ALA A 108 1.66 -2.88 -58.83
C ALA A 108 2.48 -2.25 -57.66
N ASP A 109 1.87 -2.13 -56.47
CA ASP A 109 2.50 -1.69 -55.21
C ASP A 109 2.97 -2.85 -54.31
N SER A 110 3.18 -4.04 -54.88
CA SER A 110 3.69 -5.20 -54.13
C SER A 110 4.96 -4.83 -53.33
N PRO A 111 5.15 -5.35 -52.11
CA PRO A 111 6.35 -5.09 -51.32
C PRO A 111 7.64 -5.37 -52.10
N LEU A 112 7.66 -6.46 -52.88
CA LEU A 112 8.81 -6.82 -53.71
C LEU A 112 9.04 -5.80 -54.85
N GLY A 113 7.98 -5.32 -55.50
CA GLY A 113 8.07 -4.26 -56.51
C GLY A 113 8.52 -2.92 -55.92
N ARG A 114 8.02 -2.54 -54.74
CA ARG A 114 8.46 -1.34 -54.03
C ARG A 114 9.93 -1.42 -53.63
N TRP A 115 10.38 -2.56 -53.10
CA TRP A 115 11.80 -2.77 -52.79
C TRP A 115 12.69 -2.76 -54.04
N SER A 116 12.23 -3.34 -55.16
CA SER A 116 12.95 -3.26 -56.44
C SER A 116 13.10 -1.82 -56.89
N ASN A 117 12.00 -1.07 -56.94
CA ASN A 117 12.00 0.34 -57.34
C ASN A 117 12.86 1.20 -56.41
N GLU A 118 12.80 0.99 -55.10
CA GLU A 118 13.62 1.72 -54.13
C GLU A 118 15.11 1.43 -54.32
N VAL A 119 15.47 0.18 -54.65
CA VAL A 119 16.86 -0.21 -54.95
C VAL A 119 17.32 0.34 -56.30
N ASP A 120 16.44 0.36 -57.30
CA ASP A 120 16.74 0.93 -58.62
C ASP A 120 16.92 2.45 -58.52
N LEU A 121 16.05 3.16 -57.79
CA LEU A 121 16.20 4.59 -57.50
C LEU A 121 17.44 4.89 -56.65
N ALA A 122 17.75 4.06 -55.65
CA ALA A 122 18.98 4.19 -54.87
C ALA A 122 20.24 3.95 -55.73
N LYS A 123 20.17 3.03 -56.70
CA LYS A 123 21.24 2.78 -57.66
C LYS A 123 21.41 3.95 -58.62
N ASP A 124 20.32 4.57 -59.05
CA ASP A 124 20.34 5.77 -59.87
C ASP A 124 20.92 6.96 -59.09
N GLU A 125 20.50 7.21 -57.85
CA GLU A 125 21.09 8.21 -56.95
C GLU A 125 22.58 7.94 -56.70
N LEU A 126 22.97 6.67 -56.49
CA LEU A 126 24.37 6.28 -56.32
C LEU A 126 25.19 6.52 -57.59
N SER A 127 24.62 6.25 -58.77
CA SER A 127 25.26 6.50 -60.05
C SER A 127 25.37 7.99 -60.36
N ALA A 128 24.41 8.81 -59.91
CA ALA A 128 24.44 10.26 -60.00
C ALA A 128 25.45 10.89 -59.02
N LEU A 129 25.67 10.26 -57.85
CA LEU A 129 26.74 10.61 -56.91
C LEU A 129 28.14 10.17 -57.40
N MET A 130 28.24 9.46 -58.53
CA MET A 130 29.50 8.96 -59.07
C MET A 130 30.31 10.11 -59.72
N LEU A 131 30.98 10.89 -58.87
CA LEU A 131 31.91 11.94 -59.26
C LEU A 131 33.08 11.37 -60.10
N PRO A 132 33.77 12.17 -60.95
CA PRO A 132 34.96 11.72 -61.67
C PRO A 132 36.02 11.17 -60.69
N ALA A 133 36.81 10.18 -61.12
CA ALA A 133 37.73 9.40 -60.27
C ALA A 133 38.71 10.24 -59.39
N ASN A 134 38.91 11.51 -59.74
CA ASN A 134 39.76 12.46 -59.03
C ASN A 134 39.13 13.03 -57.73
N GLU A 135 37.79 13.05 -57.60
CA GLU A 135 37.07 13.58 -56.43
C GLU A 135 36.72 12.51 -55.39
N TRP A 136 36.74 11.23 -55.78
CA TRP A 136 36.59 10.10 -54.85
C TRP A 136 37.78 9.99 -53.89
N LEU A 137 38.98 10.26 -54.39
CA LEU A 137 40.22 10.14 -53.66
C LEU A 137 40.26 11.05 -52.41
N PRO A 138 39.90 12.35 -52.46
CA PRO A 138 39.82 13.20 -51.27
C PRO A 138 38.66 12.84 -50.31
N ILE A 139 37.53 12.30 -50.80
CA ILE A 139 36.41 11.85 -49.95
C ILE A 139 36.79 10.60 -49.16
N PHE A 140 37.34 9.59 -49.83
CA PHE A 140 37.84 8.37 -49.19
C PHE A 140 39.02 8.66 -48.27
N PHE A 141 39.95 9.53 -48.69
CA PHE A 141 41.07 9.95 -47.86
C PHE A 141 40.59 10.70 -46.63
N GLY A 142 39.63 11.63 -46.76
CA GLY A 142 39.04 12.35 -45.62
C GLY A 142 38.30 11.41 -44.65
N PHE A 143 37.53 10.45 -45.17
CA PHE A 143 36.89 9.41 -44.38
C PHE A 143 37.92 8.55 -43.63
N ALA A 144 38.95 8.07 -44.34
CA ALA A 144 39.98 7.20 -43.79
C ALA A 144 40.84 7.93 -42.74
N VAL A 145 41.22 9.19 -42.98
CA VAL A 145 42.01 10.00 -42.04
C VAL A 145 41.22 10.26 -40.77
N ILE A 146 39.94 10.65 -40.85
CA ILE A 146 39.13 10.93 -39.66
C ILE A 146 38.91 9.65 -38.85
N LEU A 147 38.63 8.53 -39.51
CA LEU A 147 38.46 7.23 -38.87
C LEU A 147 39.79 6.73 -38.27
N ALA A 148 40.92 6.94 -38.95
CA ALA A 148 42.25 6.63 -38.44
C ALA A 148 42.59 7.47 -37.20
N VAL A 149 42.34 8.78 -37.24
CA VAL A 149 42.55 9.68 -36.09
C VAL A 149 41.68 9.26 -34.93
N TRP A 150 40.39 8.99 -35.16
CA TRP A 150 39.48 8.53 -34.12
C TRP A 150 39.90 7.18 -33.52
N SER A 151 40.23 6.20 -34.36
CA SER A 151 40.61 4.86 -33.92
C SER A 151 41.95 4.84 -33.19
N LEU A 152 42.93 5.63 -33.65
CA LEU A 152 44.22 5.80 -32.99
C LEU A 152 44.06 6.49 -31.64
N LEU A 153 43.23 7.54 -31.57
CA LEU A 153 42.95 8.24 -30.32
C LEU A 153 42.19 7.36 -29.32
N ALA A 154 41.20 6.59 -29.78
CA ALA A 154 40.50 5.59 -28.96
C ALA A 154 41.46 4.50 -28.46
N ALA A 155 42.34 3.98 -29.34
CA ALA A 155 43.35 2.98 -28.98
C ALA A 155 44.37 3.52 -27.97
N ALA A 156 44.84 4.76 -28.14
CA ALA A 156 45.74 5.43 -27.21
C ALA A 156 45.10 5.62 -25.83
N LEU A 157 43.83 6.03 -25.77
CA LEU A 157 43.08 6.15 -24.51
C LEU A 157 42.82 4.79 -23.84
N ILE A 158 42.53 3.75 -24.62
CA ILE A 158 42.38 2.37 -24.09
C ILE A 158 43.73 1.86 -23.56
N TRP A 159 44.82 2.10 -24.27
CA TRP A 159 46.17 1.75 -23.84
C TRP A 159 46.57 2.48 -22.56
N LEU A 160 46.30 3.78 -22.48
CA LEU A 160 46.52 4.58 -21.28
C LEU A 160 45.70 4.05 -20.09
N SER A 161 44.42 3.74 -20.32
CA SER A 161 43.53 3.11 -19.32
C SER A 161 44.06 1.76 -18.83
N HIS A 162 44.64 0.96 -19.73
CA HIS A 162 45.27 -0.31 -19.39
C HIS A 162 46.55 -0.13 -18.55
N ARG A 163 47.41 0.82 -18.93
CA ARG A 163 48.66 1.09 -18.20
C ARG A 163 48.42 1.67 -16.80
N VAL A 164 47.44 2.56 -16.66
CA VAL A 164 47.00 3.08 -15.36
C VAL A 164 46.50 1.92 -14.49
N ARG A 165 45.76 0.98 -15.06
CA ARG A 165 45.26 -0.19 -14.34
C ARG A 165 46.37 -1.08 -13.82
N GLU A 166 47.37 -1.42 -14.64
CA GLU A 166 48.52 -2.23 -14.21
C GLU A 166 49.30 -1.55 -13.08
N ARG A 167 49.47 -0.23 -13.16
CA ARG A 167 50.17 0.56 -12.14
C ARG A 167 49.43 0.63 -10.81
N PHE A 168 48.09 0.68 -10.81
CA PHE A 168 47.27 0.79 -9.59
C PHE A 168 46.64 -0.53 -9.12
N GLY A 169 46.95 -1.67 -9.76
CA GLY A 169 46.48 -3.00 -9.33
C GLY A 169 44.96 -3.17 -9.35
N LEU A 170 44.26 -2.51 -10.27
CA LEU A 170 42.78 -2.54 -10.32
C LEU A 170 42.26 -3.80 -11.05
N PRO A 171 41.25 -4.51 -10.49
CA PRO A 171 40.72 -5.74 -11.10
C PRO A 171 40.07 -5.50 -12.48
N GLU A 172 40.24 -6.48 -13.39
CA GLU A 172 39.65 -6.48 -14.75
C GLU A 172 38.13 -6.52 -14.69
N GLU A 173 37.63 -7.38 -13.82
CA GLU A 173 36.25 -7.78 -13.76
C GLU A 173 35.52 -7.08 -12.61
N LEU A 174 34.20 -6.92 -12.77
CA LEU A 174 33.39 -6.55 -11.62
C LEU A 174 33.55 -7.64 -10.54
N PRO A 175 33.88 -7.27 -9.30
CA PRO A 175 33.92 -8.22 -8.19
C PRO A 175 32.54 -8.88 -8.00
N GLN A 176 32.51 -10.07 -7.40
CA GLN A 176 31.30 -10.90 -7.25
C GLN A 176 30.14 -10.18 -6.52
N HIS A 177 30.45 -9.16 -5.73
CA HIS A 177 29.47 -8.25 -5.13
C HIS A 177 29.87 -6.80 -5.42
N PRO A 178 29.60 -6.30 -6.65
CA PRO A 178 30.10 -4.99 -7.03
C PRO A 178 29.34 -3.92 -6.25
N ARG A 179 30.06 -3.05 -5.54
CA ARG A 179 29.46 -1.86 -4.95
C ARG A 179 28.96 -0.96 -6.07
N THR A 180 27.98 -0.08 -5.77
CA THR A 180 27.50 0.91 -6.75
C THR A 180 28.65 1.71 -7.37
N TRP A 181 29.68 2.00 -6.57
CA TRP A 181 30.89 2.65 -7.01
C TRP A 181 31.78 1.82 -7.95
N ASP A 182 31.84 0.50 -7.76
CA ASP A 182 32.60 -0.40 -8.66
C ASP A 182 31.91 -0.52 -10.03
N MET A 183 30.58 -0.49 -10.04
CA MET A 183 29.77 -0.45 -11.26
C MET A 183 29.96 0.87 -12.02
N LEU A 184 29.96 1.99 -11.30
CA LEU A 184 30.22 3.32 -11.88
C LEU A 184 31.64 3.42 -12.45
N ARG A 185 32.65 2.95 -11.71
CA ARG A 185 34.04 2.88 -12.19
C ARG A 185 34.18 1.99 -13.43
N PHE A 186 33.50 0.83 -13.45
CA PHE A 186 33.49 -0.05 -14.62
C PHE A 186 32.87 0.64 -15.83
N ALA A 187 31.73 1.30 -15.65
CA ALA A 187 31.05 2.08 -16.69
C ALA A 187 31.98 3.16 -17.24
N LEU A 188 32.51 4.02 -16.37
CA LEU A 188 33.38 5.14 -16.73
C LEU A 188 34.66 4.67 -17.42
N ARG A 189 35.24 3.54 -17.01
CA ARG A 189 36.45 2.97 -17.62
C ARG A 189 36.21 2.41 -19.01
N LYS A 190 35.06 1.77 -19.25
CA LYS A 190 34.72 1.18 -20.56
C LYS A 190 34.21 2.23 -21.54
N LEU A 191 33.38 3.18 -21.08
CA LEU A 191 32.80 4.24 -21.89
C LEU A 191 33.72 5.45 -22.10
N GLY A 192 34.52 5.80 -21.09
CA GLY A 192 35.35 7.01 -21.08
C GLY A 192 36.21 7.18 -22.33
N PRO A 193 37.04 6.20 -22.72
CA PRO A 193 37.88 6.30 -23.92
C PRO A 193 37.09 6.56 -25.21
N TRP A 194 35.93 5.92 -25.36
CA TRP A 194 35.08 6.02 -26.55
C TRP A 194 34.33 7.35 -26.60
N LEU A 195 33.81 7.81 -25.46
CA LEU A 195 33.08 9.06 -25.35
C LEU A 195 34.02 10.27 -25.51
N ILE A 196 35.19 10.23 -24.88
CA ILE A 196 36.24 11.26 -25.03
C ILE A 196 36.71 11.29 -26.49
N ALA A 197 36.93 10.13 -27.12
CA ALA A 197 37.29 10.08 -28.53
C ALA A 197 36.21 10.68 -29.43
N LEU A 198 34.94 10.39 -29.16
CA LEU A 198 33.83 10.97 -29.91
C LEU A 198 33.73 12.49 -29.73
N VAL A 199 33.84 13.00 -28.50
CA VAL A 199 33.81 14.45 -28.23
C VAL A 199 34.95 15.17 -28.95
N ILE A 200 36.16 14.60 -28.92
CA ILE A 200 37.31 15.16 -29.63
C ILE A 200 37.10 15.13 -31.14
N THR A 201 36.50 14.07 -31.70
CA THR A 201 36.18 14.03 -33.13
C THR A 201 35.03 14.93 -33.55
N VAL A 202 34.02 15.12 -32.70
CA VAL A 202 32.95 16.11 -32.92
C VAL A 202 33.56 17.51 -32.94
N TYR A 203 34.46 17.82 -32.00
CA TYR A 203 35.18 19.09 -31.97
C TYR A 203 36.06 19.29 -33.20
N LEU A 204 36.85 18.29 -33.59
CA LEU A 204 37.66 18.32 -34.82
C LEU A 204 36.78 18.44 -36.07
N SER A 205 35.55 17.93 -36.01
CA SER A 205 34.54 18.08 -37.05
C SER A 205 33.99 19.51 -37.16
N TYR A 206 34.04 20.34 -36.12
CA TYR A 206 33.76 21.77 -36.28
C TYR A 206 34.91 22.56 -36.91
N ALA A 207 36.16 22.07 -36.78
CA ALA A 207 37.36 22.76 -37.25
C ALA A 207 37.71 22.49 -38.73
N LEU A 208 37.29 21.35 -39.29
CA LEU A 208 37.56 20.98 -40.69
C LEU A 208 36.41 21.41 -41.63
N PRO A 209 36.64 21.61 -42.95
CA PRO A 209 35.57 21.84 -43.93
C PRO A 209 34.54 20.69 -43.93
N SER A 210 33.27 20.99 -44.29
CA SER A 210 32.23 19.96 -44.42
C SER A 210 32.46 19.13 -45.68
N SER A 211 32.74 17.84 -45.52
CA SER A 211 32.84 16.86 -46.61
C SER A 211 31.97 15.64 -46.32
N LEU A 212 31.51 14.96 -47.38
CA LEU A 212 30.67 13.76 -47.27
C LEU A 212 31.40 12.61 -46.55
N GLY A 213 32.71 12.44 -46.82
CA GLY A 213 33.53 11.44 -46.13
C GLY A 213 33.63 11.69 -44.62
N LYS A 214 33.60 12.95 -44.20
CA LYS A 214 33.63 13.31 -42.78
C LYS A 214 32.30 13.03 -42.06
N SER A 215 31.17 13.34 -42.68
CA SER A 215 29.85 13.05 -42.09
C SER A 215 29.63 11.54 -41.95
N LEU A 216 30.01 10.74 -42.97
CA LEU A 216 29.98 9.27 -42.88
C LEU A 216 30.91 8.72 -41.79
N ALA A 217 32.14 9.25 -41.67
CA ALA A 217 33.06 8.84 -40.61
C ALA A 217 32.52 9.16 -39.20
N MET A 218 31.85 10.31 -39.06
CA MET A 218 31.23 10.74 -37.80
C MET A 218 30.01 9.89 -37.42
N VAL A 219 29.19 9.53 -38.40
CA VAL A 219 28.06 8.59 -38.22
C VAL A 219 28.56 7.22 -37.77
N LEU A 220 29.62 6.71 -38.39
CA LEU A 220 30.22 5.43 -37.99
C LEU A 220 30.82 5.50 -36.59
N ALA A 221 31.54 6.57 -36.26
CA ALA A 221 32.07 6.80 -34.92
C ALA A 221 30.96 6.87 -33.86
N TYR A 222 29.87 7.58 -34.15
CA TYR A 222 28.67 7.65 -33.31
C TYR A 222 28.06 6.27 -33.09
N ALA A 223 27.83 5.50 -34.17
CA ALA A 223 27.26 4.16 -34.08
C ALA A 223 28.09 3.23 -33.19
N LEU A 224 29.41 3.25 -33.33
CA LEU A 224 30.33 2.43 -32.53
C LEU A 224 30.29 2.82 -31.05
N VAL A 225 30.24 4.13 -30.73
CA VAL A 225 30.12 4.60 -29.34
C VAL A 225 28.78 4.21 -28.74
N VAL A 226 27.67 4.41 -29.44
CA VAL A 226 26.34 4.01 -28.95
C VAL A 226 26.27 2.50 -28.73
N GLY A 227 26.85 1.70 -29.62
CA GLY A 227 27.00 0.25 -29.43
C GLY A 227 27.76 -0.12 -28.15
N THR A 228 28.87 0.57 -27.85
CA THR A 228 29.62 0.35 -26.60
C THR A 228 28.83 0.75 -25.37
N CYS A 229 28.06 1.85 -25.46
CA CYS A 229 27.21 2.35 -24.39
C CYS A 229 26.08 1.37 -24.07
N PHE A 230 25.34 0.94 -25.09
CA PHE A 230 24.26 -0.02 -24.97
C PHE A 230 24.73 -1.34 -24.36
N SER A 231 25.86 -1.87 -24.84
CA SER A 231 26.44 -3.11 -24.31
C SER A 231 26.89 -2.97 -22.85
N ALA A 232 27.55 -1.85 -22.50
CA ALA A 232 27.97 -1.57 -21.13
C ALA A 232 26.79 -1.45 -20.17
N ILE A 233 25.74 -0.71 -20.54
CA ILE A 233 24.53 -0.52 -19.72
C ILE A 233 23.86 -1.87 -19.43
N CYS A 234 23.70 -2.72 -20.44
CA CYS A 234 23.08 -4.03 -20.25
C CYS A 234 23.93 -4.98 -19.39
N VAL A 235 25.26 -4.97 -19.54
CA VAL A 235 26.16 -5.76 -18.68
C VAL A 235 26.10 -5.26 -17.24
N ILE A 236 26.02 -3.95 -17.02
CA ILE A 236 25.79 -3.35 -15.70
C ILE A 236 24.45 -3.85 -15.16
N ALA A 237 23.37 -3.82 -15.96
CA ALA A 237 22.06 -4.30 -15.57
C ALA A 237 22.07 -5.78 -15.12
N PHE A 238 22.78 -6.66 -15.84
CA PHE A 238 22.97 -8.05 -15.41
C PHE A 238 23.71 -8.15 -14.08
N SER A 239 24.71 -7.31 -13.85
CA SER A 239 25.44 -7.32 -12.58
C SER A 239 24.57 -6.86 -11.41
N VAL A 240 23.58 -5.99 -11.62
CA VAL A 240 22.66 -5.59 -10.54
C VAL A 240 21.78 -6.76 -10.08
N LEU A 241 21.43 -7.68 -10.99
CA LEU A 241 20.60 -8.86 -10.73
C LEU A 241 21.32 -9.98 -9.96
N ASP A 242 22.58 -9.77 -9.58
CA ASP A 242 23.41 -10.79 -8.94
C ASP A 242 22.87 -11.25 -7.59
N GLY A 243 22.94 -12.55 -7.38
CA GLY A 243 22.46 -13.23 -6.19
C GLY A 243 22.95 -14.67 -6.17
N PRO A 244 23.07 -15.31 -4.98
CA PRO A 244 23.80 -16.56 -4.82
C PRO A 244 23.29 -17.72 -5.70
N HIS A 245 22.04 -17.64 -6.18
CA HIS A 245 21.36 -18.69 -6.92
C HIS A 245 21.40 -18.47 -8.46
N ARG A 246 21.91 -17.32 -8.91
CA ARG A 246 21.91 -16.86 -10.32
C ARG A 246 23.32 -16.75 -10.91
N HIS A 247 24.33 -17.07 -10.12
CA HIS A 247 25.73 -16.79 -10.39
C HIS A 247 26.25 -17.39 -11.71
N ARG A 248 26.04 -18.69 -11.96
CA ARG A 248 26.52 -19.35 -13.19
C ARG A 248 25.95 -18.75 -14.47
N ALA A 249 24.66 -18.39 -14.47
CA ALA A 249 24.02 -17.78 -15.63
C ALA A 249 24.52 -16.35 -15.88
N LEU A 250 24.67 -15.56 -14.80
CA LEU A 250 25.18 -14.19 -14.88
C LEU A 250 26.66 -14.15 -15.26
N TYR A 251 27.46 -15.14 -14.83
CA TYR A 251 28.84 -15.30 -15.28
C TYR A 251 28.90 -15.49 -16.80
N ILE A 252 28.12 -16.41 -17.36
CA ILE A 252 28.09 -16.65 -18.82
C ILE A 252 27.62 -15.39 -19.57
N LEU A 253 26.56 -14.73 -19.10
CA LEU A 253 26.05 -13.49 -19.69
C LEU A 253 27.08 -12.36 -19.66
N ARG A 254 27.74 -12.12 -18.52
CA ARG A 254 28.72 -11.03 -18.38
C ARG A 254 29.92 -11.16 -19.33
N HIS A 255 30.37 -12.39 -19.58
CA HIS A 255 31.56 -12.62 -20.41
C HIS A 255 31.23 -12.75 -21.90
N GLN A 256 30.07 -13.32 -22.24
CA GLN A 256 29.76 -13.65 -23.64
C GLN A 256 28.76 -12.68 -24.28
N ALA A 257 27.95 -11.93 -23.51
CA ALA A 257 26.92 -11.05 -24.07
C ALA A 257 27.47 -9.73 -24.64
N PHE A 258 28.66 -9.29 -24.24
CA PHE A 258 29.16 -7.96 -24.60
C PHE A 258 29.27 -7.74 -26.11
N ARG A 259 29.90 -8.67 -26.83
CA ARG A 259 30.10 -8.59 -28.29
C ARG A 259 28.79 -8.61 -29.09
N PRO A 260 27.88 -9.59 -28.91
CA PRO A 260 26.65 -9.61 -29.69
C PRO A 260 25.75 -8.41 -29.38
N LEU A 261 25.75 -7.91 -28.15
CA LEU A 261 24.96 -6.75 -27.76
C LEU A 261 25.53 -5.44 -28.32
N TRP A 262 26.85 -5.38 -28.50
CA TRP A 262 27.52 -4.28 -29.18
C TRP A 262 27.13 -4.20 -30.66
N TRP A 263 27.02 -5.35 -31.36
CA TRP A 263 26.55 -5.38 -32.75
C TRP A 263 25.11 -4.88 -32.88
N ILE A 264 24.22 -5.34 -31.99
CA ILE A 264 22.81 -4.90 -31.97
C ILE A 264 22.73 -3.36 -31.82
N GLY A 265 23.43 -2.81 -30.83
CA GLY A 265 23.43 -1.37 -30.58
C GLY A 265 24.09 -0.55 -31.70
N SER A 266 25.18 -1.07 -32.30
CA SER A 266 25.90 -0.37 -33.37
C SER A 266 25.10 -0.32 -34.66
N PHE A 267 24.51 -1.45 -35.08
CA PHE A 267 23.70 -1.49 -36.30
C PHE A 267 22.43 -0.64 -36.19
N ALA A 268 21.78 -0.67 -35.03
CA ALA A 268 20.59 0.14 -34.82
C ALA A 268 20.90 1.65 -34.75
N ALA A 269 22.02 2.03 -34.11
CA ALA A 269 22.47 3.42 -34.09
C ALA A 269 22.95 3.91 -35.47
N PHE A 270 23.57 3.03 -36.25
CA PHE A 270 23.98 3.31 -37.63
C PHE A 270 22.76 3.52 -38.53
N GLY A 271 21.74 2.67 -38.43
CA GLY A 271 20.47 2.82 -39.14
C GLY A 271 19.78 4.16 -38.84
N GLU A 272 19.68 4.53 -37.55
CA GLU A 272 19.09 5.82 -37.15
C GLU A 272 19.90 7.03 -37.67
N ALA A 273 21.23 6.95 -37.60
CA ALA A 273 22.10 8.05 -38.00
C ALA A 273 22.14 8.26 -39.53
N LEU A 274 21.87 7.22 -40.32
CA LEU A 274 21.68 7.33 -41.77
C LEU A 274 20.38 8.06 -42.15
N SER A 275 19.38 8.06 -41.26
CA SER A 275 18.11 8.79 -41.43
C SER A 275 18.17 10.26 -41.01
N ASP A 276 19.36 10.80 -40.64
CA ASP A 276 19.53 12.22 -40.31
C ASP A 276 19.28 13.10 -41.56
N PRO A 277 18.41 14.12 -41.51
CA PRO A 277 18.12 15.03 -42.63
C PRO A 277 19.37 15.60 -43.32
N ARG A 278 20.46 15.81 -42.56
CA ARG A 278 21.73 16.32 -43.12
C ARG A 278 22.44 15.30 -44.01
N LEU A 279 22.32 14.02 -43.68
CA LEU A 279 22.94 12.92 -44.42
C LEU A 279 22.07 12.53 -45.61
N VAL A 280 20.75 12.53 -45.43
CA VAL A 280 19.75 12.33 -46.48
C VAL A 280 19.92 13.36 -47.59
N ALA A 281 20.12 14.64 -47.23
CA ALA A 281 20.39 15.70 -48.20
C ALA A 281 21.72 15.55 -48.95
N ALA A 282 22.68 14.78 -48.43
CA ALA A 282 24.01 14.61 -49.01
C ALA A 282 24.17 13.29 -49.82
N LEU A 283 23.44 12.24 -49.46
CA LEU A 283 23.51 10.91 -50.08
C LEU A 283 22.38 10.64 -51.08
N GLY A 284 21.27 11.38 -50.99
CA GLY A 284 20.03 11.03 -51.68
C GLY A 284 19.03 10.38 -50.74
N GLN A 285 17.73 10.55 -51.02
CA GLN A 285 16.66 10.12 -50.13
C GLN A 285 16.53 8.60 -50.13
N HIS A 286 16.60 7.98 -51.30
CA HIS A 286 16.42 6.55 -51.48
C HIS A 286 17.68 5.77 -51.07
N LEU A 287 18.87 6.30 -51.35
CA LEU A 287 20.14 5.68 -50.95
C LEU A 287 20.34 5.68 -49.42
N ALA A 288 20.07 6.80 -48.73
CA ALA A 288 20.18 6.86 -47.28
C ALA A 288 19.17 5.92 -46.59
N HIS A 289 17.95 5.84 -47.13
CA HIS A 289 16.89 5.03 -46.57
C HIS A 289 17.10 3.52 -46.78
N THR A 290 17.53 3.11 -47.96
CA THR A 290 17.92 1.70 -48.23
C THR A 290 19.10 1.26 -47.35
N ALA A 291 20.11 2.12 -47.17
CA ALA A 291 21.21 1.82 -46.25
C ALA A 291 20.75 1.70 -44.79
N ALA A 292 19.84 2.59 -44.33
CA ALA A 292 19.28 2.57 -42.99
C ALA A 292 18.46 1.30 -42.72
N THR A 293 17.63 0.88 -43.67
CA THR A 293 16.80 -0.32 -43.55
C THR A 293 17.64 -1.60 -43.51
N VAL A 294 18.71 -1.70 -44.32
CA VAL A 294 19.66 -2.83 -44.25
C VAL A 294 20.33 -2.90 -42.88
N ALA A 295 20.80 -1.77 -42.34
CA ALA A 295 21.39 -1.71 -41.01
C ALA A 295 20.41 -2.17 -39.92
N ASN A 296 19.15 -1.75 -40.03
CA ASN A 296 18.08 -2.15 -39.11
C ASN A 296 17.72 -3.63 -39.20
N VAL A 297 17.69 -4.23 -40.40
CA VAL A 297 17.51 -5.68 -40.58
C VAL A 297 18.66 -6.45 -39.93
N MET A 298 19.91 -5.97 -40.08
CA MET A 298 21.07 -6.56 -39.41
C MET A 298 20.98 -6.45 -37.88
N ALA A 299 20.44 -5.35 -37.34
CA ALA A 299 20.18 -5.20 -35.91
C ALA A 299 19.10 -6.20 -35.42
N ALA A 300 18.03 -6.39 -36.19
CA ALA A 300 16.96 -7.34 -35.85
C ALA A 300 17.45 -8.81 -35.92
N LEU A 301 18.21 -9.17 -36.95
CA LEU A 301 18.81 -10.50 -37.08
C LEU A 301 19.81 -10.78 -35.95
N SER A 302 20.69 -9.83 -35.63
CA SER A 302 21.63 -9.98 -34.51
C SER A 302 20.90 -10.09 -33.16
N THR A 303 19.75 -9.43 -32.99
CA THR A 303 18.86 -9.59 -31.83
C THR A 303 18.26 -10.99 -31.76
N GLY A 304 17.76 -11.52 -32.88
CA GLY A 304 17.28 -12.90 -32.98
C GLY A 304 18.35 -13.94 -32.63
N VAL A 305 19.56 -13.77 -33.18
CA VAL A 305 20.73 -14.62 -32.88
C VAL A 305 21.10 -14.54 -31.40
N PHE A 306 21.08 -13.35 -30.80
CA PHE A 306 21.31 -13.17 -29.36
C PHE A 306 20.30 -13.94 -28.51
N ILE A 307 19.00 -13.83 -28.82
CA ILE A 307 17.93 -14.53 -28.11
C ILE A 307 18.13 -16.05 -28.16
N LEU A 308 18.46 -16.60 -29.34
CA LEU A 308 18.72 -18.02 -29.51
C LEU A 308 19.99 -18.48 -28.78
N ARG A 309 21.08 -17.70 -28.88
CA ARG A 309 22.37 -18.00 -28.24
C ARG A 309 22.26 -18.01 -26.70
N PHE A 310 21.51 -17.06 -26.13
CA PHE A 310 21.36 -16.90 -24.67
C PHE A 310 20.04 -17.45 -24.11
N ARG A 311 19.32 -18.31 -24.86
CA ARG A 311 18.08 -18.97 -24.43
C ARG A 311 18.20 -19.61 -23.05
N ARG A 312 19.26 -20.40 -22.81
CA ARG A 312 19.45 -21.17 -21.57
C ARG A 312 19.91 -20.31 -20.38
N PRO A 313 20.91 -19.42 -20.51
CA PRO A 313 21.31 -18.52 -19.42
C PRO A 313 20.16 -17.62 -18.93
N ILE A 314 19.39 -17.03 -19.84
CA ILE A 314 18.27 -16.14 -19.47
C ILE A 314 17.12 -16.96 -18.86
N ALA A 315 16.80 -18.14 -19.40
CA ALA A 315 15.83 -19.06 -18.79
C ALA A 315 16.21 -19.40 -17.35
N HIS A 316 17.48 -19.69 -17.09
CA HIS A 316 17.98 -19.98 -15.74
C HIS A 316 17.84 -18.78 -14.79
N LEU A 317 18.03 -17.55 -15.30
CA LEU A 317 17.84 -16.32 -14.53
C LEU A 317 16.39 -16.11 -14.09
N ILE A 318 15.44 -16.41 -14.97
CA ILE A 318 13.99 -16.27 -14.73
C ILE A 318 13.49 -17.35 -13.76
N ARG A 319 13.89 -18.61 -13.99
CA ARG A 319 13.41 -19.77 -13.21
C ARG A 319 13.95 -19.80 -11.78
N ASN A 320 15.19 -19.36 -11.55
CA ASN A 320 15.81 -19.51 -10.23
C ASN A 320 15.49 -18.36 -9.27
N GLN A 321 14.69 -18.70 -8.27
CA GLN A 321 14.35 -17.87 -7.11
C GLN A 321 14.96 -18.40 -5.80
N PRO A 322 15.17 -17.53 -4.79
CA PRO A 322 15.66 -17.93 -3.46
C PRO A 322 14.73 -18.92 -2.77
N LEU A 323 15.30 -19.82 -1.95
CA LEU A 323 14.60 -20.91 -1.26
C LEU A 323 13.42 -20.43 -0.41
N SER A 324 13.54 -19.28 0.26
CA SER A 324 12.47 -18.71 1.07
C SER A 324 11.18 -18.44 0.28
N ARG A 325 11.29 -17.94 -0.96
CA ARG A 325 10.13 -17.66 -1.83
C ARG A 325 9.54 -18.93 -2.45
N ARG A 326 10.38 -19.94 -2.72
CA ARG A 326 9.92 -21.24 -3.26
C ARG A 326 8.99 -21.95 -2.27
N LEU A 327 9.28 -21.85 -0.97
CA LEU A 327 8.47 -22.47 0.08
C LEU A 327 7.16 -21.72 0.34
N THR A 328 7.11 -20.39 0.17
CA THR A 328 5.90 -19.59 0.44
C THR A 328 4.97 -19.45 -0.76
N ARG A 329 5.47 -19.45 -2.00
CA ARG A 329 4.69 -19.14 -3.21
C ARG A 329 4.92 -20.15 -4.33
N ARG A 330 4.37 -21.36 -4.15
CA ARG A 330 4.50 -22.47 -5.11
C ARG A 330 3.90 -22.14 -6.49
N ALA A 331 2.68 -21.61 -6.52
CA ALA A 331 1.98 -21.26 -7.78
C ALA A 331 2.75 -20.24 -8.66
N LEU A 332 3.35 -19.20 -8.06
CA LEU A 332 4.17 -18.24 -8.82
C LEU A 332 5.49 -18.85 -9.32
N THR A 333 6.01 -19.86 -8.62
CA THR A 333 7.22 -20.56 -9.05
C THR A 333 6.93 -21.41 -10.27
N ASP A 334 5.77 -22.07 -10.30
CA ASP A 334 5.32 -22.89 -11.42
C ASP A 334 5.06 -22.03 -12.67
N THR A 335 4.37 -20.90 -12.54
CA THR A 335 4.14 -19.98 -13.68
C THR A 335 5.45 -19.40 -14.22
N LEU A 336 6.38 -18.99 -13.35
CA LEU A 336 7.69 -18.50 -13.78
C LEU A 336 8.57 -19.58 -14.38
N SER A 337 8.37 -20.84 -14.00
CA SER A 337 9.04 -21.97 -14.64
C SER A 337 8.62 -22.12 -16.11
N ILE A 338 7.32 -22.00 -16.38
CA ILE A 338 6.73 -22.05 -17.71
C ILE A 338 7.19 -20.84 -18.52
N ILE A 339 7.06 -19.62 -17.98
CA ILE A 339 7.50 -18.39 -18.64
C ILE A 339 9.00 -18.47 -18.97
N GLY A 340 9.83 -18.87 -18.02
CA GLY A 340 11.27 -19.03 -18.24
C GLY A 340 11.62 -20.12 -19.26
N THR A 341 10.72 -21.08 -19.53
CA THR A 341 10.90 -22.07 -20.59
C THR A 341 10.66 -21.48 -21.96
N PHE A 342 9.58 -20.70 -22.10
CA PHE A 342 9.06 -20.23 -23.36
C PHE A 342 9.36 -18.76 -23.66
N TRP A 343 10.17 -18.08 -22.83
CA TRP A 343 10.46 -16.64 -22.96
C TRP A 343 10.99 -16.22 -24.34
N TYR A 344 11.71 -17.11 -25.02
CA TYR A 344 12.31 -16.84 -26.33
C TYR A 344 11.27 -16.81 -27.45
N LEU A 345 10.10 -17.46 -27.29
CA LEU A 345 9.05 -17.53 -28.30
C LEU A 345 8.37 -16.18 -28.55
N PRO A 346 7.83 -15.47 -27.54
CA PRO A 346 7.27 -14.13 -27.75
C PRO A 346 8.34 -13.12 -28.17
N ALA A 347 9.58 -13.25 -27.67
CA ALA A 347 10.68 -12.36 -28.06
C ALA A 347 11.06 -12.52 -29.54
N LEU A 348 11.15 -13.77 -30.03
CA LEU A 348 11.42 -14.06 -31.45
C LEU A 348 10.23 -13.68 -32.33
N LEU A 349 9.00 -13.92 -31.87
CA LEU A 349 7.79 -13.46 -32.56
C LEU A 349 7.78 -11.94 -32.73
N LEU A 350 8.18 -11.17 -31.72
CA LEU A 350 8.29 -9.71 -31.81
C LEU A 350 9.35 -9.28 -32.83
N VAL A 351 10.54 -9.91 -32.82
CA VAL A 351 11.58 -9.69 -33.85
C VAL A 351 11.06 -10.06 -35.25
N GLY A 352 10.29 -11.14 -35.36
CA GLY A 352 9.66 -11.57 -36.61
C GLY A 352 8.63 -10.57 -37.12
N ILE A 353 7.74 -10.08 -36.25
CA ILE A 353 6.80 -9.00 -36.56
C ILE A 353 7.56 -7.74 -37.00
N SER A 354 8.65 -7.39 -36.31
CA SER A 354 9.47 -6.23 -36.66
C SER A 354 10.12 -6.37 -38.04
N LEU A 355 10.67 -7.53 -38.38
CA LEU A 355 11.23 -7.82 -39.71
C LEU A 355 10.13 -7.80 -40.78
N PHE A 356 8.97 -8.37 -40.47
CA PHE A 356 7.82 -8.42 -41.37
C PHE A 356 7.23 -7.03 -41.62
N ALA A 357 7.11 -6.19 -40.59
CA ALA A 357 6.68 -4.80 -40.69
C ALA A 357 7.68 -3.95 -41.49
N THR A 358 8.99 -4.23 -41.33
CA THR A 358 10.07 -3.61 -42.12
C THR A 358 9.95 -3.98 -43.60
N PHE A 359 9.56 -5.22 -43.90
CA PHE A 359 9.33 -5.68 -45.27
C PHE A 359 8.10 -5.05 -45.93
N LEU A 360 7.00 -4.91 -45.19
CA LEU A 360 5.73 -4.34 -45.67
C LEU A 360 5.73 -2.81 -45.84
N SER A 361 6.43 -2.09 -44.95
CA SER A 361 6.30 -0.63 -44.82
C SER A 361 7.33 0.17 -45.63
N ALA A 362 7.89 -0.41 -46.71
CA ALA A 362 8.93 0.16 -47.59
C ALA A 362 9.06 1.69 -47.52
N GLY A 363 9.87 2.22 -46.59
CA GLY A 363 9.94 3.68 -46.40
C GLY A 363 9.99 4.20 -44.97
N ASP A 364 9.05 3.82 -44.11
CA ASP A 364 8.81 4.63 -42.89
C ASP A 364 9.11 3.89 -41.58
N THR A 365 10.24 3.18 -41.57
CA THR A 365 10.59 2.21 -40.50
C THR A 365 11.45 2.80 -39.39
N SER A 366 11.99 4.01 -39.58
CA SER A 366 12.82 4.70 -38.57
C SER A 366 12.02 4.96 -37.28
N THR A 367 10.72 5.25 -37.39
CA THR A 367 9.87 5.55 -36.24
C THR A 367 9.58 4.32 -35.37
N ALA A 368 9.10 3.22 -35.96
CA ALA A 368 8.70 2.02 -35.22
C ALA A 368 9.89 1.31 -34.54
N LEU A 369 11.03 1.23 -35.22
CA LEU A 369 12.23 0.60 -34.65
C LEU A 369 12.87 1.46 -33.56
N ARG A 370 12.92 2.79 -33.75
CA ARG A 370 13.36 3.75 -32.72
C ARG A 370 12.52 3.63 -31.46
N GLN A 371 11.21 3.47 -31.60
CA GLN A 371 10.31 3.23 -30.47
C GLN A 371 10.61 1.90 -29.75
N SER A 372 10.83 0.82 -30.50
CA SER A 372 11.18 -0.48 -29.91
C SER A 372 12.53 -0.45 -29.16
N LEU A 373 13.50 0.30 -29.67
CA LEU A 373 14.82 0.45 -29.09
C LEU A 373 14.81 1.34 -27.85
N LEU A 374 14.05 2.45 -27.89
CA LEU A 374 13.80 3.31 -26.72
C LEU A 374 13.14 2.51 -25.60
N CYS A 375 12.11 1.72 -25.90
CA CYS A 375 11.48 0.83 -24.90
C CYS A 375 12.45 -0.19 -24.32
N THR A 376 13.34 -0.76 -25.15
CA THR A 376 14.36 -1.72 -24.69
C THR A 376 15.37 -1.06 -23.75
N VAL A 377 15.85 0.14 -24.09
CA VAL A 377 16.74 0.94 -23.23
C VAL A 377 16.05 1.31 -21.92
N LEU A 378 14.78 1.72 -21.97
CA LEU A 378 13.98 2.08 -20.81
C LEU A 378 13.75 0.88 -19.87
N LEU A 379 13.53 -0.32 -20.44
CA LEU A 379 13.40 -1.56 -19.68
C LEU A 379 14.70 -1.89 -18.97
N VAL A 380 15.83 -1.79 -19.66
CA VAL A 380 17.16 -2.01 -19.05
C VAL A 380 17.42 -0.99 -17.93
N LEU A 381 17.07 0.28 -18.13
CA LEU A 381 17.19 1.32 -17.10
C LEU A 381 16.30 1.02 -15.88
N CYS A 382 15.04 0.64 -16.10
CA CYS A 382 14.12 0.22 -15.05
C CYS A 382 14.65 -0.99 -14.27
N MET A 383 15.23 -1.97 -14.97
CA MET A 383 15.84 -3.15 -14.38
C MET A 383 17.04 -2.78 -13.49
N VAL A 384 17.86 -1.82 -13.92
CA VAL A 384 18.98 -1.26 -13.13
C VAL A 384 18.45 -0.57 -11.87
N ILE A 385 17.51 0.37 -12.02
CA ILE A 385 16.93 1.14 -10.91
C ILE A 385 16.32 0.20 -9.86
N ASN A 386 15.47 -0.73 -10.29
CA ASN A 386 14.82 -1.69 -9.42
C ASN A 386 15.83 -2.60 -8.71
N GLY A 387 16.87 -3.03 -9.42
CA GLY A 387 17.94 -3.80 -8.80
C GLY A 387 18.79 -3.00 -7.79
N LEU A 388 19.03 -1.71 -8.02
CA LEU A 388 19.69 -0.82 -7.06
C LEU A 388 18.84 -0.62 -5.80
N VAL A 389 17.55 -0.34 -5.98
CA VAL A 389 16.56 -0.22 -4.90
C VAL A 389 16.56 -1.50 -4.06
N ARG A 390 16.55 -2.68 -4.72
CA ARG A 390 16.61 -3.99 -4.06
C ARG A 390 17.88 -4.21 -3.23
N ARG A 391 19.03 -3.77 -3.73
CA ARG A 391 20.31 -3.87 -3.02
C ARG A 391 20.36 -2.99 -1.78
N HIS A 392 19.76 -1.80 -1.83
CA HIS A 392 19.66 -0.92 -0.67
C HIS A 392 18.74 -1.50 0.41
N ALA A 393 17.66 -2.17 0.01
CA ALA A 393 16.72 -2.82 0.93
C ALA A 393 17.27 -4.08 1.61
N LEU A 394 18.17 -4.82 0.95
CA LEU A 394 18.70 -6.10 1.43
C LEU A 394 20.02 -5.99 2.22
N LYS A 395 20.51 -4.79 2.54
CA LYS A 395 21.75 -4.64 3.34
C LYS A 395 21.58 -5.40 4.66
N PRO A 396 22.32 -6.51 4.90
CA PRO A 396 22.25 -7.20 6.16
C PRO A 396 22.81 -6.26 7.21
N GLN A 397 21.97 -5.87 8.17
CA GLN A 397 22.37 -5.02 9.26
C GLN A 397 23.30 -5.84 10.17
N ARG A 398 24.60 -5.79 9.89
CA ARG A 398 25.65 -6.37 10.76
C ARG A 398 25.65 -5.57 12.07
N GLY A 399 24.96 -6.10 13.07
CA GLY A 399 24.99 -5.60 14.43
C GLY A 399 23.93 -6.28 15.31
N HIS A 400 24.37 -6.91 16.39
CA HIS A 400 23.53 -7.55 17.42
C HIS A 400 22.70 -6.57 18.27
N LYS A 401 22.35 -5.38 17.75
CA LYS A 401 21.51 -4.44 18.48
C LYS A 401 20.06 -4.90 18.39
N ARG A 402 19.55 -5.39 19.52
CA ARG A 402 18.13 -5.66 19.81
C ARG A 402 17.28 -4.41 19.54
N HIS A 403 16.97 -4.08 18.29
CA HIS A 403 16.19 -2.89 17.94
C HIS A 403 15.09 -3.19 16.92
N ALA A 404 13.87 -2.91 17.38
CA ALA A 404 12.64 -2.56 16.65
C ALA A 404 12.30 -3.37 15.38
N LEU A 405 11.55 -4.47 15.57
CA LEU A 405 10.72 -5.14 14.55
C LEU A 405 9.88 -4.17 13.70
N TYR A 406 9.55 -2.99 14.25
CA TYR A 406 8.84 -1.90 13.56
C TYR A 406 9.57 -1.38 12.33
N SER A 407 10.89 -1.16 12.43
CA SER A 407 11.63 -0.53 11.35
C SER A 407 11.71 -1.42 10.11
N ASP A 408 11.71 -2.74 10.27
CA ASP A 408 11.84 -3.67 9.16
C ASP A 408 10.54 -3.82 8.35
N ARG A 409 9.38 -3.85 9.01
CA ARG A 409 8.09 -3.90 8.32
C ARG A 409 7.78 -2.60 7.60
N LEU A 410 8.06 -1.45 8.24
CA LEU A 410 7.88 -0.14 7.62
C LEU A 410 8.83 0.07 6.44
N LYS A 411 10.11 -0.33 6.57
CA LYS A 411 11.07 -0.33 5.44
C LYS A 411 10.58 -1.21 4.30
N SER A 412 9.97 -2.37 4.59
CA SER A 412 9.39 -3.23 3.56
C SER A 412 8.21 -2.57 2.85
N PHE A 413 7.35 -1.84 3.56
CA PHE A 413 6.25 -1.06 2.97
C PHE A 413 6.76 0.06 2.05
N VAL A 414 7.73 0.84 2.54
CA VAL A 414 8.36 1.90 1.75
C VAL A 414 9.03 1.33 0.51
N TYR A 415 9.70 0.19 0.63
CA TYR A 415 10.31 -0.51 -0.50
C TYR A 415 9.27 -0.94 -1.56
N THR A 416 8.14 -1.52 -1.13
CA THR A 416 7.07 -1.89 -2.05
C THR A 416 6.45 -0.68 -2.74
N LEU A 417 6.32 0.45 -2.04
CA LEU A 417 5.80 1.69 -2.61
C LEU A 417 6.76 2.24 -3.68
N VAL A 418 8.06 2.34 -3.37
CA VAL A 418 9.08 2.76 -4.34
C VAL A 418 9.08 1.83 -5.55
N HIS A 419 8.94 0.52 -5.34
CA HIS A 419 8.89 -0.45 -6.43
C HIS A 419 7.66 -0.25 -7.34
N LEU A 420 6.49 0.03 -6.76
CA LEU A 420 5.26 0.32 -7.51
C LEU A 420 5.41 1.61 -8.32
N VAL A 421 5.96 2.67 -7.72
CA VAL A 421 6.20 3.95 -8.39
C VAL A 421 7.18 3.79 -9.57
N VAL A 422 8.27 3.05 -9.39
CA VAL A 422 9.22 2.77 -10.49
C VAL A 422 8.55 2.06 -11.66
N TRP A 423 7.69 1.07 -11.37
CA TRP A 423 6.92 0.37 -12.41
C TRP A 423 5.90 1.29 -13.11
N LEU A 424 5.23 2.15 -12.35
CA LEU A 424 4.25 3.08 -12.91
C LEU A 424 4.92 4.09 -13.84
N VAL A 425 6.05 4.66 -13.43
CA VAL A 425 6.87 5.55 -14.26
C VAL A 425 7.37 4.82 -15.50
N PHE A 426 7.81 3.56 -15.37
CA PHE A 426 8.22 2.74 -16.51
C PHE A 426 7.08 2.52 -17.51
N ILE A 427 5.87 2.18 -17.05
CA ILE A 427 4.70 1.98 -17.89
C ILE A 427 4.32 3.28 -18.60
N GLU A 428 4.30 4.42 -17.89
CA GLU A 428 4.00 5.72 -18.49
C GLU A 428 5.02 6.09 -19.57
N LEU A 429 6.32 5.97 -19.28
CA LEU A 429 7.35 6.27 -20.26
C LEU A 429 7.32 5.30 -21.45
N GLY A 430 7.04 4.02 -21.20
CA GLY A 430 6.87 3.01 -22.25
C GLY A 430 5.69 3.33 -23.16
N LEU A 431 4.53 3.69 -22.59
CA LEU A 431 3.37 4.11 -23.36
C LEU A 431 3.69 5.34 -24.20
N ARG A 432 4.36 6.35 -23.63
CA ARG A 432 4.73 7.60 -24.32
C ARG A 432 5.52 7.35 -25.59
N VAL A 433 6.37 6.32 -25.58
CA VAL A 433 7.16 5.92 -26.74
C VAL A 433 6.25 5.43 -27.89
N TRP A 434 5.14 4.77 -27.59
CA TRP A 434 4.16 4.30 -28.58
C TRP A 434 3.10 5.35 -28.94
N GLY A 435 3.26 6.61 -28.49
CA GLY A 435 2.29 7.69 -28.71
C GLY A 435 1.05 7.63 -27.81
N LEU A 436 0.99 6.65 -26.90
CA LEU A 436 -0.04 6.53 -25.87
C LEU A 436 0.48 7.20 -24.58
N SER A 437 -0.36 7.85 -23.78
CA SER A 437 0.09 8.33 -22.46
C SER A 437 -1.03 8.11 -21.48
N MET A 438 -0.73 7.51 -20.32
CA MET A 438 -1.72 7.41 -19.25
C MET A 438 -2.10 8.80 -18.80
N ILE A 439 -1.15 9.73 -18.71
CA ILE A 439 -1.43 11.12 -18.29
C ILE A 439 -2.36 11.83 -19.28
N ARG A 440 -2.10 11.71 -20.59
CA ARG A 440 -3.01 12.27 -21.60
C ARG A 440 -4.37 11.57 -21.61
N PHE A 441 -4.39 10.26 -21.37
CA PHE A 441 -5.63 9.47 -21.23
C PHE A 441 -6.40 9.83 -19.94
N THR A 442 -5.71 10.20 -18.86
CA THR A 442 -6.32 10.67 -17.61
C THR A 442 -6.90 12.08 -17.74
N GLU A 443 -6.40 12.90 -18.66
CA GLU A 443 -6.93 14.25 -18.92
C GLU A 443 -8.10 14.26 -19.93
N GLY A 444 -8.25 13.19 -20.74
CA GLY A 444 -9.33 13.02 -21.71
C GLY A 444 -10.43 12.04 -21.26
N ASP A 445 -10.92 11.20 -22.18
CA ASP A 445 -12.04 10.26 -21.97
C ASP A 445 -11.82 9.23 -20.85
N GLY A 446 -10.58 9.01 -20.42
CA GLY A 446 -10.19 8.07 -19.37
C GLY A 446 -10.16 8.65 -17.96
N HIS A 447 -10.51 9.93 -17.76
CA HIS A 447 -10.41 10.60 -16.46
C HIS A 447 -11.18 9.86 -15.36
N GLU A 448 -12.44 9.50 -15.61
CA GLU A 448 -13.25 8.83 -14.59
C GLU A 448 -12.70 7.46 -14.20
N VAL A 449 -12.28 6.67 -15.19
CA VAL A 449 -11.77 5.31 -14.97
C VAL A 449 -10.45 5.34 -14.21
N SER A 450 -9.57 6.26 -14.58
CA SER A 450 -8.27 6.43 -13.92
C SER A 450 -8.41 6.88 -12.48
N VAL A 451 -9.26 7.88 -12.18
CA VAL A 451 -9.51 8.34 -10.80
C VAL A 451 -10.06 7.21 -9.93
N LYS A 452 -11.02 6.41 -10.44
CA LYS A 452 -11.57 5.26 -9.70
C LYS A 452 -10.49 4.21 -9.40
N LEU A 453 -9.64 3.89 -10.38
CA LEU A 453 -8.51 2.94 -10.21
C LEU A 453 -7.45 3.45 -9.23
N PHE A 454 -7.06 4.73 -9.34
CA PHE A 454 -6.10 5.35 -8.43
C PHE A 454 -6.65 5.46 -7.02
N GLY A 455 -7.91 5.84 -6.87
CA GLY A 455 -8.62 5.86 -5.59
C GLY A 455 -8.64 4.48 -4.94
N LEU A 456 -8.97 3.43 -5.70
CA LEU A 456 -8.98 2.05 -5.20
C LEU A 456 -7.58 1.54 -4.83
N GLY A 457 -6.56 1.84 -5.65
CA GLY A 457 -5.17 1.51 -5.32
C GLY A 457 -4.70 2.24 -4.06
N GLY A 458 -5.02 3.52 -3.93
CA GLY A 458 -4.70 4.36 -2.78
C GLY A 458 -5.34 3.87 -1.48
N THR A 459 -6.62 3.50 -1.51
CA THR A 459 -7.31 2.98 -0.32
C THR A 459 -6.73 1.65 0.15
N LEU A 460 -6.43 0.73 -0.77
CA LEU A 460 -5.80 -0.55 -0.41
C LEU A 460 -4.41 -0.35 0.19
N LEU A 461 -3.61 0.56 -0.37
CA LEU A 461 -2.29 0.90 0.19
C LEU A 461 -2.41 1.53 1.57
N PHE A 462 -3.38 2.43 1.78
CA PHE A 462 -3.61 3.08 3.05
C PHE A 462 -4.13 2.10 4.11
N ALA A 463 -5.07 1.23 3.75
CA ALA A 463 -5.55 0.15 4.63
C ALA A 463 -4.41 -0.81 5.01
N TRP A 464 -3.55 -1.16 4.05
CA TRP A 464 -2.38 -1.99 4.32
C TRP A 464 -1.38 -1.29 5.25
N LEU A 465 -1.17 0.02 5.10
CA LEU A 465 -0.34 0.83 5.99
C LEU A 465 -0.92 0.88 7.41
N ILE A 466 -2.21 1.18 7.55
CA ILE A 466 -2.90 1.19 8.84
C ILE A 466 -2.77 -0.17 9.52
N TRP A 467 -2.99 -1.27 8.79
CA TRP A 467 -2.82 -2.61 9.33
C TRP A 467 -1.41 -2.85 9.87
N ILE A 468 -0.37 -2.49 9.10
CA ILE A 468 1.03 -2.62 9.54
C ILE A 468 1.29 -1.80 10.81
N LEU A 469 0.77 -0.57 10.85
CA LEU A 469 0.95 0.33 12.00
C LEU A 469 0.24 -0.22 13.25
N SER A 470 -1.02 -0.63 13.12
CA SER A 470 -1.83 -1.20 14.20
C SER A 470 -1.23 -2.49 14.72
N ASP A 471 -0.90 -3.45 13.85
CA ASP A 471 -0.28 -4.72 14.23
C ASP A 471 1.03 -4.49 15.01
N THR A 472 1.81 -3.50 14.57
CA THR A 472 3.05 -3.15 15.26
C THR A 472 2.81 -2.45 16.60
N ALA A 473 1.85 -1.54 16.68
CA ALA A 473 1.49 -0.86 17.92
C ALA A 473 1.08 -1.87 19.00
N ILE A 474 0.28 -2.88 18.64
CA ILE A 474 -0.15 -3.95 19.55
C ILE A 474 1.08 -4.74 20.04
N HIS A 475 1.94 -5.19 19.12
CA HIS A 475 3.17 -5.90 19.48
C HIS A 475 4.11 -5.07 20.37
N HIS A 476 4.21 -3.76 20.14
CA HIS A 476 5.03 -2.86 20.94
C HIS A 476 4.47 -2.66 22.35
N ALA A 477 3.16 -2.41 22.48
CA ALA A 477 2.48 -2.26 23.76
C ALA A 477 2.67 -3.50 24.65
N LEU A 478 2.57 -4.70 24.07
CA LEU A 478 2.73 -5.97 24.79
C LEU A 478 4.19 -6.28 25.16
N THR A 479 5.15 -6.00 24.27
CA THR A 479 6.58 -6.24 24.56
C THR A 479 7.15 -5.25 25.57
N ARG A 480 6.56 -4.06 25.72
CA ARG A 480 6.88 -3.12 26.82
C ARG A 480 6.37 -3.61 28.18
N SER A 481 5.27 -4.36 28.19
CA SER A 481 4.68 -4.97 29.41
C SER A 481 5.44 -6.21 29.92
N ARG A 482 6.55 -6.58 29.27
CA ARG A 482 7.36 -7.79 29.55
C ARG A 482 8.16 -7.75 30.87
N LYS A 483 7.93 -6.75 31.73
CA LYS A 483 8.57 -6.61 33.06
C LYS A 483 7.72 -7.14 34.25
N GLY A 484 6.61 -7.83 34.01
CA GLY A 484 5.82 -8.45 35.09
C GLY A 484 5.04 -9.70 34.65
N LEU A 485 4.59 -10.50 35.62
CA LEU A 485 3.95 -11.83 35.54
C LEU A 485 2.70 -11.97 34.61
N ALA A 486 2.33 -10.96 33.83
CA ALA A 486 1.13 -10.92 32.98
C ALA A 486 1.26 -11.66 31.61
N ASN A 487 2.24 -12.56 31.46
CA ASN A 487 2.60 -13.14 30.16
C ASN A 487 1.56 -14.10 29.57
N ALA A 488 0.77 -14.81 30.38
CA ALA A 488 -0.16 -15.83 29.87
C ALA A 488 -1.45 -15.22 29.29
N ARG A 489 -2.09 -14.28 30.02
CA ARG A 489 -3.33 -13.62 29.55
C ARG A 489 -3.09 -12.72 28.33
N ALA A 490 -1.95 -12.04 28.29
CA ALA A 490 -1.56 -11.20 27.16
C ALA A 490 -1.40 -12.02 25.85
N GLN A 491 -0.91 -13.27 25.94
CA GLN A 491 -0.74 -14.15 24.79
C GLN A 491 -2.07 -14.69 24.23
N THR A 492 -3.09 -14.89 25.08
CA THR A 492 -4.40 -15.35 24.64
C THR A 492 -5.30 -14.22 24.11
N MET A 493 -5.16 -13.00 24.62
CA MET A 493 -5.92 -11.83 24.11
C MET A 493 -5.37 -11.27 22.80
N MET A 494 -4.07 -11.44 22.54
CA MET A 494 -3.39 -10.94 21.35
C MET A 494 -4.07 -11.34 20.01
N PRO A 495 -4.33 -12.63 19.74
CA PRO A 495 -4.98 -13.02 18.50
C PRO A 495 -6.40 -12.46 18.37
N LEU A 496 -7.13 -12.33 19.49
CA LEU A 496 -8.49 -11.79 19.49
C LEU A 496 -8.50 -10.31 19.07
N ILE A 497 -7.69 -9.47 19.72
CA ILE A 497 -7.58 -8.03 19.40
C ILE A 497 -7.13 -7.83 17.95
N ARG A 498 -6.15 -8.62 17.50
CA ARG A 498 -5.62 -8.56 16.15
C ARG A 498 -6.68 -8.93 15.11
N ASN A 499 -7.47 -9.98 15.35
CA ASN A 499 -8.55 -10.38 14.44
C ASN A 499 -9.67 -9.33 14.40
N VAL A 500 -10.07 -8.78 15.55
CA VAL A 500 -11.07 -7.71 15.59
C VAL A 500 -10.59 -6.50 14.77
N LEU A 501 -9.36 -6.02 15.02
CA LEU A 501 -8.79 -4.91 14.25
C LEU A 501 -8.67 -5.21 12.75
N PHE A 502 -8.28 -6.44 12.39
CA PHE A 502 -8.22 -6.85 10.99
C PHE A 502 -9.59 -6.75 10.31
N VAL A 503 -10.61 -7.33 10.93
CA VAL A 503 -11.98 -7.32 10.41
C VAL A 503 -12.52 -5.89 10.31
N THR A 504 -12.30 -5.06 11.33
CA THR A 504 -12.72 -3.65 11.30
C THR A 504 -12.04 -2.87 10.18
N ILE A 505 -10.71 -2.97 10.05
CA ILE A 505 -9.95 -2.29 8.97
C ILE A 505 -10.41 -2.81 7.60
N PHE A 506 -10.64 -4.11 7.47
CA PHE A 506 -11.11 -4.72 6.22
C PHE A 506 -12.50 -4.21 5.81
N ILE A 507 -13.47 -4.16 6.74
CA ILE A 507 -14.83 -3.65 6.46
C ILE A 507 -14.77 -2.19 6.03
N ILE A 508 -14.02 -1.34 6.74
CA ILE A 508 -13.86 0.07 6.39
C ILE A 508 -13.19 0.22 5.02
N ALA A 509 -12.09 -0.51 4.79
CA ALA A 509 -11.39 -0.47 3.52
C ALA A 509 -12.27 -0.93 2.35
N ALA A 510 -13.10 -1.96 2.56
CA ALA A 510 -14.07 -2.44 1.56
C ALA A 510 -15.13 -1.38 1.25
N ILE A 511 -15.72 -0.75 2.27
CA ILE A 511 -16.72 0.33 2.07
C ILE A 511 -16.08 1.50 1.30
N VAL A 512 -14.90 1.97 1.69
CA VAL A 512 -14.23 3.08 1.00
C VAL A 512 -13.81 2.69 -0.43
N ALA A 513 -13.38 1.44 -0.66
CA ALA A 513 -13.08 0.95 -2.00
C ALA A 513 -14.33 0.93 -2.90
N LEU A 514 -15.48 0.48 -2.39
CA LEU A 514 -16.76 0.50 -3.11
C LEU A 514 -17.20 1.94 -3.42
N ALA A 515 -17.05 2.85 -2.46
CA ALA A 515 -17.36 4.27 -2.63
C ALA A 515 -16.51 4.90 -3.75
N ASN A 516 -15.21 4.58 -3.80
CA ASN A 516 -14.32 5.05 -4.86
C ASN A 516 -14.67 4.49 -6.25
N MET A 517 -15.39 3.36 -6.33
CA MET A 517 -15.92 2.85 -7.60
C MET A 517 -17.23 3.53 -8.03
N GLY A 518 -17.73 4.50 -7.25
CA GLY A 518 -18.99 5.19 -7.51
C GLY A 518 -20.23 4.42 -7.06
N MET A 519 -20.07 3.34 -6.28
CA MET A 519 -21.21 2.62 -5.71
C MET A 519 -21.78 3.38 -4.50
N ASN A 520 -23.11 3.43 -4.40
CA ASN A 520 -23.76 4.02 -3.24
C ASN A 520 -23.54 3.12 -2.01
N VAL A 521 -22.69 3.57 -1.09
CA VAL A 521 -22.37 2.86 0.15
C VAL A 521 -23.33 3.14 1.30
N THR A 522 -24.34 3.99 1.11
CA THR A 522 -25.31 4.34 2.16
C THR A 522 -26.00 3.11 2.76
N PRO A 523 -26.43 2.09 1.98
CA PRO A 523 -27.02 0.87 2.55
C PRO A 523 -26.02 0.04 3.37
N LEU A 524 -24.76 -0.05 2.91
CA LEU A 524 -23.70 -0.74 3.66
C LEU A 524 -23.37 -0.01 4.96
N LEU A 525 -23.31 1.32 4.92
CA LEU A 525 -23.08 2.16 6.08
C LEU A 525 -24.24 2.04 7.08
N ALA A 526 -25.48 2.02 6.61
CA ALA A 526 -26.66 1.81 7.44
C ALA A 526 -26.64 0.43 8.12
N GLY A 527 -26.35 -0.64 7.36
CA GLY A 527 -26.21 -2.00 7.91
C GLY A 527 -25.06 -2.12 8.92
N ALA A 528 -23.89 -1.55 8.61
CA ALA A 528 -22.77 -1.48 9.55
C ALA A 528 -23.12 -0.67 10.80
N GLY A 529 -23.94 0.39 10.66
CA GLY A 529 -24.46 1.18 11.77
C GLY A 529 -25.33 0.35 12.73
N VAL A 530 -26.25 -0.46 12.21
CA VAL A 530 -27.09 -1.36 13.03
C VAL A 530 -26.24 -2.39 13.78
N ILE A 531 -25.26 -3.01 13.12
CA ILE A 531 -24.31 -3.93 13.77
C ILE A 531 -23.50 -3.18 14.84
N GLY A 532 -23.06 -1.95 14.55
CA GLY A 532 -22.34 -1.09 15.48
C GLY A 532 -23.15 -0.77 16.74
N ILE A 533 -24.45 -0.48 16.58
CA ILE A 533 -25.38 -0.25 17.70
C ILE A 533 -25.54 -1.53 18.54
N ALA A 534 -25.71 -2.69 17.91
CA ALA A 534 -25.83 -3.96 18.62
C ALA A 534 -24.57 -4.28 19.45
N ILE A 535 -23.38 -4.07 18.88
CA ILE A 535 -22.11 -4.21 19.60
C ILE A 535 -22.00 -3.17 20.71
N GLY A 536 -22.43 -1.93 20.46
CA GLY A 536 -22.45 -0.85 21.45
C GLY A 536 -23.29 -1.19 22.68
N PHE A 537 -24.50 -1.73 22.48
CA PHE A 537 -25.34 -2.21 23.58
C PHE A 537 -24.70 -3.38 24.33
N GLY A 538 -24.09 -4.34 23.62
CA GLY A 538 -23.36 -5.45 24.26
C GLY A 538 -22.15 -5.00 25.09
N ALA A 539 -21.49 -3.91 24.68
CA ALA A 539 -20.32 -3.36 25.36
C ALA A 539 -20.64 -2.27 26.39
N GLN A 540 -21.91 -1.88 26.55
CA GLN A 540 -22.33 -0.75 27.39
C GLN A 540 -21.84 -0.88 28.84
N SER A 541 -21.97 -2.06 29.44
CA SER A 541 -21.52 -2.30 30.82
C SER A 541 -20.01 -2.14 30.98
N LEU A 542 -19.22 -2.55 29.99
CA LEU A 542 -17.76 -2.39 30.00
C LEU A 542 -17.33 -0.93 29.95
N VAL A 543 -18.00 -0.13 29.13
CA VAL A 543 -17.74 1.32 29.07
C VAL A 543 -18.16 1.99 30.38
N ALA A 544 -19.31 1.63 30.94
CA ALA A 544 -19.75 2.12 32.24
C ALA A 544 -18.74 1.80 33.34
N ASP A 545 -18.23 0.56 33.41
CA ASP A 545 -17.21 0.18 34.39
C ASP A 545 -15.92 1.00 34.26
N LEU A 546 -15.46 1.24 33.02
CA LEU A 546 -14.24 1.99 32.78
C LEU A 546 -14.38 3.44 33.23
N ILE A 547 -15.51 4.08 32.89
CA ILE A 547 -15.79 5.46 33.26
C ILE A 547 -15.96 5.59 34.77
N THR A 548 -16.80 4.74 35.38
CA THR A 548 -17.02 4.76 36.83
C THR A 548 -15.73 4.45 37.59
N GLY A 549 -14.94 3.47 37.14
CA GLY A 549 -13.64 3.15 37.72
C GLY A 549 -12.65 4.31 37.63
N LEU A 550 -12.62 5.01 36.49
CA LEU A 550 -11.79 6.20 36.31
C LEU A 550 -12.19 7.31 37.31
N PHE A 551 -13.48 7.60 37.46
CA PHE A 551 -13.96 8.58 38.44
C PHE A 551 -13.64 8.19 39.87
N ILE A 552 -13.82 6.92 40.26
CA ILE A 552 -13.46 6.42 41.58
C ILE A 552 -11.99 6.69 41.91
N ILE A 553 -11.09 6.53 40.93
CA ILE A 553 -9.65 6.77 41.09
C ILE A 553 -9.34 8.28 41.12
N ILE A 554 -9.95 9.07 40.23
CA ILE A 554 -9.71 10.52 40.14
C ILE A 554 -10.21 11.25 41.39
N GLU A 555 -11.41 10.90 41.86
CA GLU A 555 -12.02 11.48 43.05
C GLU A 555 -11.44 10.88 44.34
N ASP A 556 -10.51 9.92 44.21
CA ASP A 556 -9.95 9.15 45.30
C ASP A 556 -11.06 8.70 46.25
N SER A 557 -12.11 8.01 45.75
CA SER A 557 -13.23 7.54 46.58
C SER A 557 -12.92 6.20 47.25
N LEU A 558 -12.03 5.41 46.65
CA LEU A 558 -11.57 4.10 47.10
C LEU A 558 -10.06 4.00 46.89
N ALA A 559 -9.32 3.77 47.98
CA ALA A 559 -7.90 3.44 47.93
C ALA A 559 -7.65 1.97 48.26
N ILE A 560 -6.46 1.47 47.91
CA ILE A 560 -5.98 0.16 48.36
C ILE A 560 -5.80 0.24 49.89
N ASP A 561 -6.14 -0.84 50.59
CA ASP A 561 -6.15 -0.98 52.05
C ASP A 561 -7.27 -0.22 52.79
N ASP A 562 -8.17 0.47 52.10
CA ASP A 562 -9.37 1.03 52.72
C ASP A 562 -10.35 -0.09 53.12
N TYR A 563 -10.91 -0.01 54.32
CA TYR A 563 -12.07 -0.78 54.77
C TYR A 563 -13.37 -0.09 54.36
N VAL A 564 -14.15 -0.75 53.52
CA VAL A 564 -15.30 -0.17 52.80
C VAL A 564 -16.49 -1.14 52.75
N ASP A 565 -17.70 -0.59 52.63
CA ASP A 565 -18.91 -1.30 52.20
C ASP A 565 -19.29 -0.83 50.80
N VAL A 566 -19.22 -1.75 49.84
CA VAL A 566 -19.43 -1.50 48.43
C VAL A 566 -20.35 -2.57 47.90
N GLY A 567 -21.53 -2.18 47.39
CA GLY A 567 -22.50 -3.12 46.84
C GLY A 567 -23.07 -4.10 47.87
N GLY A 568 -23.04 -3.76 49.17
CA GLY A 568 -23.48 -4.64 50.26
C GLY A 568 -22.43 -5.65 50.71
N HIS A 569 -21.20 -5.58 50.17
CA HIS A 569 -20.06 -6.36 50.63
C HIS A 569 -19.12 -5.47 51.45
N LEU A 570 -18.95 -5.81 52.73
CA LEU A 570 -18.04 -5.16 53.66
C LEU A 570 -16.67 -5.83 53.58
N GLY A 571 -15.58 -5.08 53.47
CA GLY A 571 -14.24 -5.66 53.43
C GLY A 571 -13.13 -4.67 53.18
N THR A 572 -11.89 -5.16 53.18
CA THR A 572 -10.68 -4.37 52.89
C THR A 572 -10.36 -4.43 51.39
N VAL A 573 -10.05 -3.31 50.77
CA VAL A 573 -9.67 -3.26 49.35
C VAL A 573 -8.27 -3.85 49.15
N GLU A 574 -8.17 -5.00 48.50
CA GLU A 574 -6.87 -5.62 48.17
C GLU A 574 -6.27 -5.10 46.87
N GLY A 575 -7.11 -4.62 45.96
CA GLY A 575 -6.63 -4.16 44.67
C GLY A 575 -7.73 -3.71 43.73
N LEU A 576 -7.36 -2.79 42.86
CA LEU A 576 -8.20 -2.21 41.82
C LEU A 576 -7.66 -2.65 40.46
N THR A 577 -8.54 -3.12 39.59
CA THR A 577 -8.23 -3.31 38.17
C THR A 577 -8.86 -2.19 37.36
N ILE A 578 -8.75 -2.26 36.03
CA ILE A 578 -9.38 -1.27 35.13
C ILE A 578 -10.93 -1.33 35.20
N ARG A 579 -11.51 -2.48 35.55
CA ARG A 579 -12.97 -2.74 35.51
C ARG A 579 -13.57 -3.09 36.87
N THR A 580 -12.77 -3.64 37.78
CA THR A 580 -13.28 -4.27 39.01
C THR A 580 -12.46 -3.87 40.23
N VAL A 581 -13.12 -3.81 41.38
CA VAL A 581 -12.49 -3.75 42.70
C VAL A 581 -12.49 -5.14 43.33
N ARG A 582 -11.40 -5.46 44.04
CA ARG A 582 -11.31 -6.67 44.86
C ARG A 582 -11.34 -6.30 46.34
N LEU A 583 -12.29 -6.87 47.06
CA LEU A 583 -12.46 -6.72 48.50
C LEU A 583 -12.19 -8.05 49.20
N ARG A 584 -11.62 -7.99 50.39
CA ARG A 584 -11.44 -9.12 51.31
C ARG A 584 -12.32 -8.93 52.53
N ASP A 585 -13.29 -9.81 52.71
CA ASP A 585 -14.11 -9.80 53.92
C ASP A 585 -13.33 -10.33 55.14
N ILE A 586 -13.83 -10.08 56.34
CA ILE A 586 -13.30 -10.59 57.62
C ILE A 586 -13.28 -12.11 57.68
N ASP A 587 -14.21 -12.77 56.96
CA ASP A 587 -14.26 -14.22 56.78
C ASP A 587 -13.22 -14.74 55.77
N GLY A 588 -12.44 -13.85 55.14
CA GLY A 588 -11.38 -14.20 54.21
C GLY A 588 -11.83 -14.42 52.76
N ILE A 589 -13.10 -14.16 52.43
CA ILE A 589 -13.67 -14.30 51.07
C ILE A 589 -13.24 -13.12 50.18
N VAL A 590 -12.86 -13.39 48.92
CA VAL A 590 -12.60 -12.33 47.91
C VAL A 590 -13.91 -12.01 47.19
N HIS A 591 -14.34 -10.76 47.27
CA HIS A 591 -15.39 -10.23 46.40
C HIS A 591 -14.75 -9.49 45.24
N THR A 592 -15.13 -9.82 44.00
CA THR A 592 -14.71 -9.08 42.81
C THR A 592 -15.93 -8.40 42.22
N ILE A 593 -16.01 -7.08 42.39
CA ILE A 593 -17.19 -6.29 42.05
C ILE A 593 -16.86 -5.38 40.87
N PRO A 594 -17.63 -5.41 39.78
CA PRO A 594 -17.47 -4.47 38.67
C PRO A 594 -17.90 -3.06 39.07
N PHE A 595 -17.21 -2.04 38.58
CA PHE A 595 -17.48 -0.65 38.97
C PHE A 595 -18.89 -0.17 38.62
N SER A 596 -19.51 -0.69 37.56
CA SER A 596 -20.88 -0.37 37.15
C SER A 596 -21.96 -0.83 38.12
N GLU A 597 -21.66 -1.81 38.99
CA GLU A 597 -22.58 -2.25 40.04
C GLU A 597 -22.46 -1.41 41.32
N ILE A 598 -21.41 -0.59 41.42
CA ILE A 598 -21.16 0.26 42.59
C ILE A 598 -22.02 1.52 42.49
N LYS A 599 -23.16 1.50 43.20
CA LYS A 599 -24.04 2.67 43.33
C LYS A 599 -23.67 3.60 44.49
N SER A 600 -23.12 3.04 45.57
CA SER A 600 -22.71 3.79 46.75
C SER A 600 -21.48 3.17 47.39
N ILE A 601 -20.58 4.02 47.89
CA ILE A 601 -19.36 3.62 48.58
C ILE A 601 -19.45 4.16 50.01
N LYS A 602 -19.40 3.29 51.02
CA LYS A 602 -19.24 3.72 52.42
C LYS A 602 -17.81 3.40 52.83
N ASN A 603 -17.03 4.43 53.14
CA ASN A 603 -15.65 4.26 53.55
C ASN A 603 -15.52 4.47 55.07
N TYR A 604 -15.06 3.45 55.80
CA TYR A 604 -14.89 3.48 57.25
C TYR A 604 -13.45 3.85 57.69
N SER A 605 -12.57 4.09 56.71
CA SER A 605 -11.14 4.34 56.92
C SER A 605 -10.77 5.81 56.83
N ARG A 606 -11.70 6.66 56.40
CA ARG A 606 -11.48 8.10 56.20
C ARG A 606 -11.81 8.92 57.42
N GLU A 607 -10.97 9.93 57.65
CA GLU A 607 -11.10 10.98 58.67
C GLU A 607 -11.31 10.48 60.11
N PHE A 608 -12.51 10.02 60.45
CA PHE A 608 -12.88 9.54 61.77
C PHE A 608 -14.04 8.54 61.68
N GLY A 609 -14.13 7.64 62.67
CA GLY A 609 -15.29 6.77 62.88
C GLY A 609 -16.10 7.19 64.09
N TYR A 610 -17.37 6.83 64.15
CA TYR A 610 -18.18 6.93 65.39
C TYR A 610 -18.41 5.54 65.96
N ALA A 611 -17.91 5.29 67.17
CA ALA A 611 -18.35 4.16 67.97
C ALA A 611 -19.69 4.55 68.61
N ILE A 612 -20.76 3.87 68.21
CA ILE A 612 -22.11 4.11 68.74
C ILE A 612 -22.43 2.99 69.74
N PHE A 613 -22.94 3.37 70.90
CA PHE A 613 -23.34 2.47 71.96
C PHE A 613 -24.85 2.61 72.17
N ARG A 614 -25.54 1.48 72.26
CA ARG A 614 -26.96 1.38 72.59
C ARG A 614 -27.08 0.52 73.84
N VAL A 615 -27.28 1.17 74.98
CA VAL A 615 -27.30 0.52 76.28
C VAL A 615 -28.72 0.51 76.78
N ALA A 616 -29.27 -0.67 77.02
CA ALA A 616 -30.56 -0.82 77.69
C ALA A 616 -30.40 -0.55 79.20
N ILE A 617 -31.15 0.42 79.71
CA ILE A 617 -31.14 0.79 81.13
C ILE A 617 -32.06 -0.16 81.91
N PRO A 618 -31.59 -0.75 83.02
CA PRO A 618 -32.42 -1.55 83.92
C PRO A 618 -33.58 -0.72 84.51
N TYR A 619 -34.76 -1.31 84.65
CA TYR A 619 -35.94 -0.60 85.17
C TYR A 619 -35.77 -0.02 86.59
N ASN A 620 -34.98 -0.68 87.43
CA ASN A 620 -34.70 -0.25 88.80
C ASN A 620 -33.65 0.86 88.88
N MET A 621 -33.05 1.27 87.76
CA MET A 621 -32.04 2.30 87.71
C MET A 621 -32.65 3.59 87.15
N GLU A 622 -32.43 4.70 87.86
CA GLU A 622 -32.82 6.01 87.34
C GLU A 622 -31.98 6.38 86.11
N ILE A 623 -32.60 7.07 85.15
CA ILE A 623 -31.94 7.43 83.88
C ILE A 623 -30.74 8.35 84.14
N ASP A 624 -30.86 9.28 85.10
CA ASP A 624 -29.78 10.22 85.44
C ASP A 624 -28.55 9.50 86.03
N ASP A 625 -28.78 8.46 86.85
CA ASP A 625 -27.72 7.60 87.37
C ASP A 625 -27.05 6.80 86.25
N ALA A 626 -27.83 6.30 85.29
CA ALA A 626 -27.30 5.58 84.13
C ALA A 626 -26.44 6.50 83.24
N ILE A 627 -26.88 7.74 83.03
CA ILE A 627 -26.12 8.77 82.30
C ILE A 627 -24.80 9.07 83.03
N LYS A 628 -24.84 9.20 84.36
CA LYS A 628 -23.64 9.45 85.18
C LYS A 628 -22.67 8.28 85.11
N LEU A 629 -23.14 7.05 85.27
CA LEU A 629 -22.34 5.83 85.15
C LEU A 629 -21.67 5.73 83.78
N MET A 630 -22.43 5.94 82.70
CA MET A 630 -21.86 5.92 81.34
C MET A 630 -20.80 7.00 81.14
N ARG A 631 -21.00 8.19 81.72
CA ARG A 631 -20.02 9.28 81.68
C ARG A 631 -18.74 8.91 82.43
N ASP A 632 -18.85 8.31 83.61
CA ASP A 632 -17.71 7.88 84.43
C ASP A 632 -16.92 6.77 83.73
N VAL A 633 -17.60 5.75 83.20
CA VAL A 633 -16.98 4.69 82.37
C VAL A 633 -16.31 5.29 81.13
N GLY A 634 -16.97 6.24 80.47
CA GLY A 634 -16.43 6.92 79.31
C GLY A 634 -15.16 7.74 79.63
N GLN A 635 -15.13 8.40 80.78
CA GLN A 635 -13.97 9.15 81.27
C GLN A 635 -12.82 8.19 81.62
N ALA A 636 -13.10 7.08 82.30
CA ALA A 636 -12.12 6.06 82.64
C ALA A 636 -11.49 5.43 81.39
N MET A 637 -12.31 5.08 80.40
CA MET A 637 -11.84 4.51 79.13
C MET A 637 -10.98 5.49 78.32
N ARG A 638 -11.22 6.81 78.44
CA ARG A 638 -10.34 7.83 77.83
C ARG A 638 -8.99 7.96 78.52
N ASN A 639 -8.91 7.64 79.81
CA ASN A 639 -7.68 7.67 80.58
C ASN A 639 -6.87 6.36 80.44
N ASP A 640 -7.50 5.27 80.00
CA ASP A 640 -6.82 4.00 79.72
C ASP A 640 -5.74 4.17 78.63
N PRO A 641 -4.46 3.86 78.92
CA PRO A 641 -3.37 3.96 77.97
C PRO A 641 -3.60 3.19 76.65
N LEU A 642 -4.33 2.07 76.69
CA LEU A 642 -4.61 1.27 75.49
C LEU A 642 -5.58 1.97 74.55
N GLN A 643 -6.54 2.72 75.11
CA GLN A 643 -7.68 3.22 74.36
C GLN A 643 -7.65 4.72 74.10
N ARG A 644 -6.89 5.47 74.90
CA ARG A 644 -6.70 6.92 74.76
C ARG A 644 -6.31 7.36 73.34
N ARG A 645 -5.51 6.55 72.63
CA ARG A 645 -5.09 6.86 71.26
C ARG A 645 -6.21 6.69 70.22
N ASN A 646 -7.17 5.80 70.51
CA ASN A 646 -8.26 5.47 69.59
C ASN A 646 -9.49 6.37 69.76
N ILE A 647 -9.64 7.06 70.89
CA ILE A 647 -10.76 7.96 71.20
C ILE A 647 -10.33 9.42 71.04
N TRP A 648 -11.00 10.19 70.18
CA TRP A 648 -10.65 11.58 69.87
C TRP A 648 -11.61 12.61 70.48
N SER A 649 -12.82 12.23 70.87
CA SER A 649 -13.82 13.11 71.50
C SER A 649 -14.23 12.60 72.89
N PRO A 650 -14.68 13.46 73.82
CA PRO A 650 -15.47 13.03 74.99
C PRO A 650 -16.68 12.16 74.63
N LEU A 651 -17.24 11.48 75.63
CA LEU A 651 -18.47 10.71 75.44
C LEU A 651 -19.62 11.69 75.22
N GLU A 652 -20.25 11.61 74.06
CA GLU A 652 -21.44 12.37 73.73
C GLU A 652 -22.66 11.50 73.97
N ILE A 653 -23.42 11.82 75.02
CA ILE A 653 -24.66 11.13 75.36
C ILE A 653 -25.81 11.86 74.64
N GLN A 654 -26.53 11.15 73.78
CA GLN A 654 -27.62 11.70 72.98
C GLN A 654 -28.97 11.63 73.69
N GLY A 655 -29.05 10.89 74.80
CA GLY A 655 -30.29 10.63 75.54
C GLY A 655 -30.97 9.34 75.11
N VAL A 656 -32.21 9.17 75.55
CA VAL A 656 -33.01 7.96 75.28
C VAL A 656 -33.40 7.92 73.80
N GLU A 657 -32.94 6.91 73.08
CA GLU A 657 -33.19 6.72 71.64
C GLU A 657 -34.54 6.01 71.40
N SER A 658 -34.80 4.95 72.15
CA SER A 658 -36.00 4.12 72.01
C SER A 658 -36.33 3.40 73.33
N PHE A 659 -37.54 2.83 73.41
CA PHE A 659 -37.92 1.91 74.47
C PHE A 659 -38.11 0.51 73.86
N GLU A 660 -37.29 -0.46 74.28
CA GLU A 660 -37.32 -1.84 73.79
C GLU A 660 -37.48 -2.81 74.95
N SER A 661 -38.38 -3.79 74.81
CA SER A 661 -38.61 -4.85 75.82
C SER A 661 -38.83 -4.33 77.25
N GLY A 662 -39.48 -3.17 77.39
CA GLY A 662 -39.77 -2.53 78.68
C GLY A 662 -38.58 -1.79 79.31
N SER A 663 -37.47 -1.61 78.57
CA SER A 663 -36.28 -0.87 79.01
C SER A 663 -36.02 0.35 78.13
N ALA A 664 -35.51 1.44 78.71
CA ALA A 664 -35.09 2.62 77.96
C ALA A 664 -33.69 2.38 77.36
N ILE A 665 -33.53 2.58 76.05
CA ILE A 665 -32.22 2.49 75.39
C ILE A 665 -31.57 3.86 75.37
N LEU A 666 -30.46 3.98 76.09
CA LEU A 666 -29.62 5.16 76.09
C LEU A 666 -28.60 5.06 74.96
N ARG A 667 -28.57 6.07 74.10
CA ARG A 667 -27.60 6.15 73.01
C ARG A 667 -26.48 7.11 73.35
N ALA A 668 -25.25 6.65 73.17
CA ALA A 668 -24.06 7.47 73.29
C ALA A 668 -23.08 7.19 72.16
N ARG A 669 -22.12 8.08 71.94
CA ARG A 669 -21.08 7.90 70.93
C ARG A 669 -19.73 8.46 71.33
N PHE A 670 -18.67 7.86 70.79
CA PHE A 670 -17.32 8.40 70.78
C PHE A 670 -16.89 8.69 69.34
N LYS A 671 -16.25 9.84 69.12
CA LYS A 671 -15.44 10.04 67.92
C LYS A 671 -14.15 9.25 68.08
N THR A 672 -13.83 8.42 67.10
CA THR A 672 -12.72 7.46 67.16
C THR A 672 -11.81 7.60 65.95
N ALA A 673 -10.58 7.10 66.07
CA ALA A 673 -9.72 6.87 64.93
C ALA A 673 -10.42 5.94 63.92
N PRO A 674 -10.17 6.10 62.60
CA PRO A 674 -10.77 5.25 61.58
C PRO A 674 -10.56 3.76 61.84
N ILE A 675 -11.54 2.93 61.45
CA ILE A 675 -11.58 1.47 61.69
C ILE A 675 -11.66 1.05 63.19
N LYS A 676 -11.28 1.91 64.14
CA LYS A 676 -11.25 1.59 65.58
C LYS A 676 -12.62 1.62 66.26
N GLN A 677 -13.66 2.08 65.57
CA GLN A 677 -15.02 2.18 66.12
C GLN A 677 -15.56 0.87 66.72
N TRP A 678 -15.27 -0.30 66.12
CA TRP A 678 -15.71 -1.60 66.66
C TRP A 678 -14.85 -2.10 67.82
N GLU A 679 -13.56 -1.75 67.83
CA GLU A 679 -12.68 -2.03 68.97
C GLU A 679 -13.10 -1.19 70.19
N VAL A 680 -13.42 0.08 69.97
CA VAL A 680 -13.94 1.00 70.98
C VAL A 680 -15.34 0.62 71.46
N SER A 681 -16.22 0.20 70.55
CA SER A 681 -17.53 -0.37 70.90
C SER A 681 -17.41 -1.54 71.88
N ARG A 682 -16.56 -2.52 71.53
CA ARG A 682 -16.35 -3.72 72.37
C ARG A 682 -15.69 -3.39 73.71
N ALA A 683 -14.68 -2.52 73.73
CA ALA A 683 -14.01 -2.09 74.95
C ALA A 683 -14.96 -1.36 75.91
N PHE A 684 -15.80 -0.46 75.39
CA PHE A 684 -16.79 0.25 76.20
C PHE A 684 -17.83 -0.71 76.77
N ASN A 685 -18.40 -1.60 75.95
CA ASN A 685 -19.40 -2.57 76.41
C ASN A 685 -18.83 -3.47 77.52
N LEU A 686 -17.56 -3.90 77.39
CA LEU A 686 -16.86 -4.67 78.42
C LEU A 686 -16.63 -3.86 79.70
N SER A 687 -16.17 -2.61 79.57
CA SER A 687 -15.90 -1.75 80.72
C SER A 687 -17.19 -1.39 81.47
N LEU A 688 -18.26 -1.10 80.72
CA LEU A 688 -19.57 -0.81 81.28
C LEU A 688 -20.12 -2.01 82.04
N LYS A 689 -20.01 -3.23 81.49
CA LYS A 689 -20.43 -4.44 82.18
C LYS A 689 -19.67 -4.64 83.50
N ARG A 690 -18.34 -4.46 83.51
CA ARG A 690 -17.53 -4.55 84.74
C ARG A 690 -17.96 -3.55 85.81
N HIS A 691 -18.22 -2.29 85.43
CA HIS A 691 -18.65 -1.27 86.39
C HIS A 691 -20.07 -1.53 86.91
N LEU A 692 -20.96 -2.07 86.09
CA LEU A 692 -22.29 -2.51 86.54
C LEU A 692 -22.17 -3.64 87.57
N ASP A 693 -21.29 -4.62 87.32
CA ASP A 693 -21.02 -5.72 88.25
C ASP A 693 -20.42 -5.24 89.59
N GLU A 694 -19.48 -4.29 89.55
CA GLU A 694 -18.88 -3.68 90.74
C GLU A 694 -19.89 -2.84 91.56
N ALA A 695 -20.84 -2.20 90.88
CA ALA A 695 -21.93 -1.44 91.52
C ALA A 695 -23.07 -2.34 92.02
N GLY A 696 -23.02 -3.66 91.79
CA GLY A 696 -24.09 -4.59 92.12
C GLY A 696 -25.37 -4.38 91.30
N LEU A 697 -25.25 -3.79 90.11
CA LEU A 697 -26.36 -3.51 89.20
C LEU A 697 -26.46 -4.58 88.11
N ASP A 698 -27.67 -5.15 87.94
CA ASP A 698 -27.93 -6.13 86.90
C ASP A 698 -28.05 -5.48 85.51
N LEU A 699 -27.80 -6.29 84.47
CA LEU A 699 -28.12 -5.90 83.10
C LEU A 699 -29.63 -5.82 82.91
N ALA A 700 -30.06 -4.92 82.02
CA ALA A 700 -31.47 -4.85 81.63
C ALA A 700 -31.91 -6.19 81.02
N THR A 701 -32.82 -6.88 81.70
CA THR A 701 -33.42 -8.12 81.26
C THR A 701 -34.84 -7.86 80.73
N PRO A 702 -35.26 -8.53 79.64
CA PRO A 702 -36.63 -8.42 79.17
C PRO A 702 -37.61 -8.84 80.28
N ARG A 703 -38.57 -7.97 80.59
CA ARG A 703 -39.60 -8.26 81.58
C ARG A 703 -40.86 -8.81 80.94
N LEU A 704 -41.41 -9.88 81.52
CA LEU A 704 -42.69 -10.46 81.15
C LEU A 704 -43.65 -10.33 82.34
N SER A 705 -44.73 -9.57 82.18
CA SER A 705 -45.84 -9.58 83.13
C SER A 705 -46.79 -10.74 82.79
N VAL A 706 -46.78 -11.79 83.60
CA VAL A 706 -47.71 -12.92 83.44
C VAL A 706 -48.91 -12.69 84.35
N GLN A 707 -50.08 -12.43 83.77
CA GLN A 707 -51.35 -12.47 84.49
C GLN A 707 -51.90 -13.90 84.43
N VAL A 708 -51.88 -14.60 85.56
CA VAL A 708 -52.52 -15.92 85.68
C VAL A 708 -53.99 -15.69 86.00
N VAL A 709 -54.85 -15.87 84.99
CA VAL A 709 -56.31 -15.85 85.18
C VAL A 709 -56.74 -17.26 85.55
N THR A 710 -57.09 -17.49 86.81
CA THR A 710 -57.73 -18.74 87.24
C THR A 710 -59.16 -18.77 86.69
N GLY A 711 -59.38 -19.53 85.62
CA GLY A 711 -60.70 -19.73 85.02
C GLY A 711 -61.61 -20.49 85.96
N GLY A 712 -62.36 -19.77 86.80
CA GLY A 712 -63.29 -20.38 87.73
C GLY A 712 -64.04 -19.41 88.64
N GLN A 713 -64.63 -18.34 88.08
CA GLN A 713 -65.88 -17.75 88.59
C GLN A 713 -66.62 -17.06 87.44
N GLU A 714 -67.68 -17.73 87.01
CA GLU A 714 -68.69 -17.27 86.07
C GLU A 714 -69.41 -16.07 86.69
N LYS A 715 -69.06 -14.86 86.27
CA LYS A 715 -69.79 -13.64 86.63
C LYS A 715 -70.96 -13.52 85.66
N GLU A 716 -72.15 -13.90 86.11
CA GLU A 716 -73.43 -13.65 85.44
C GLU A 716 -73.47 -12.21 84.90
N ARG A 717 -73.63 -12.10 83.58
CA ARG A 717 -73.99 -10.83 82.93
C ARG A 717 -75.49 -10.64 83.12
N PRO A 718 -75.98 -9.48 83.58
CA PRO A 718 -77.41 -9.20 83.58
C PRO A 718 -77.87 -9.06 82.12
N GLU A 719 -78.91 -9.83 81.76
CA GLU A 719 -79.62 -9.71 80.50
C GLU A 719 -80.20 -8.30 80.36
N VAL A 720 -79.68 -7.54 79.40
CA VAL A 720 -80.34 -6.33 78.92
C VAL A 720 -81.38 -6.77 77.88
N ASN A 721 -82.61 -6.93 78.36
CA ASN A 721 -83.80 -6.90 77.51
C ASN A 721 -83.95 -5.51 76.87
N ALA A 722 -84.12 -5.47 75.55
CA ALA A 722 -85.20 -4.71 74.88
C ALA A 722 -85.05 -4.78 73.36
N ASN A 723 -86.10 -5.32 72.72
CA ASN A 723 -86.82 -4.83 71.55
C ASN A 723 -86.10 -3.99 70.48
#